data_AF-A0AAD4G8T0-F1
#
_entry.id   AF-A0AAD4G8T0-F1
#
_cell.length_a   1.000
_cell.length_b   1.000
_cell.length_c   1.000
_cell.angle_alpha   90.00
_cell.angle_beta   90.00
_cell.angle_gamma   90.00
#
_symmetry.space_group_name_H-M   'P 1'
#
loop_
_entity.id
_entity.type
_entity.pdbx_description
1 polymer ?
#
loop_
_entity_poly.entity_id
_entity_poly.type
_entity_poly.pdbx_seq_one_letter_code
_entity_poly.pdbx_strand_id
1 'polypeptide(L)'
;METSTGGRTVVAFVDNAKYVAGGGKLKGVQVRRVADGQRMASLTAEGVLCLAASRDGRWIAAGTARGELLAWDAETYERVFEHKEPLPINLVDFSGTRLLSESTNRRVTIWDIPSGKQLQTLDLEESAVAQGYSSWSSCTLLATKNSVRVYDDDDGRLLAEIPVQVTSPYLLWSENSHFFAISDGTIKRLDSTTSEVVAEWQVPYSEHSHIAQSEDGKFIAYSAKHAITFWNASTHIKSGLIERPLEISFFAFSPDGQFLAICGLDGEVTIQGLKDGLPSCHSVAPCIHIADTALKGCLVDVEAPSTDAFSTSHYQGNHAPAGRSLVRVLIKRSKVYVADGLWELALNDANKVIELDPSSPWGYERKHAALHKAGDYENAVNAFEAMLSKMSKSTDPGLHRHYINPTNTRTHAIRDSPRVLINTTSGRLLDKSEQAASFESLPVFKQLISSMTTIIDHTRIEHDVTQYYRYAMFSHEREDNEPLFEKVMRVIVYDLEDSPTNDKLKMFCKIVRDAGLHWAWSDTCCINREDDFLLQEALVAMFRWYQGSVLTVVLLRGIRSPSRHGDLIRSIWNTRVWAFQEYHASKVIRFYNEDWTLYRDLDIPNHKESPEILSEMEEATGISARALTALQPGLDNIREKLFLVSRRETTHIEDEAYSLLGIFSASLPVVYGDGDQALGRLLAQILTSSGDASILAWTGKSGRFNSCLPGRICVFSQLPISHIPPHMRGAELQTVTASLRKTLNVTSVVKFYDRLSELPVPSFASIRMKLACITFKLGPLAVSRAGSEQVFRAQTTALGIVEIRTAEDLTQWDSLTLVHPWINFLFGRRSVGETKEETDDETSSEREPSSPPPPMDRHTAALQLIARLRQPFGALLLTPMRQDVVGYRRVASESLIIVQVQEDTPLDDLIDNIRILDVL
;
A
#
# COMPACT_ATOMS: atom_id res chain seq x y z
N MET A 1 46.34 10.95 -26.21
CA MET A 1 45.16 10.07 -26.16
C MET A 1 44.28 10.59 -25.03
N GLU A 2 43.48 11.60 -25.35
CA GLU A 2 42.43 12.11 -24.46
C GLU A 2 41.25 11.15 -24.57
N THR A 3 41.04 10.32 -23.55
CA THR A 3 39.78 9.58 -23.43
C THR A 3 38.70 10.59 -23.08
N SER A 4 37.85 10.91 -24.05
CA SER A 4 36.66 11.73 -23.87
C SER A 4 35.63 10.99 -22.99
N THR A 5 35.83 11.00 -21.67
CA THR A 5 34.75 10.75 -20.71
C THR A 5 33.88 12.01 -20.70
N GLY A 6 32.82 12.03 -21.51
CA GLY A 6 31.80 13.07 -21.42
C GLY A 6 31.31 13.13 -19.97
N GLY A 7 31.58 14.24 -19.29
CA GLY A 7 31.40 14.33 -17.84
C GLY A 7 29.96 14.04 -17.44
N ARG A 8 29.78 13.14 -16.48
CA ARG A 8 28.47 12.80 -15.89
C ARG A 8 27.97 14.00 -15.08
N THR A 9 26.69 14.34 -15.23
CA THR A 9 26.03 15.31 -14.35
C THR A 9 25.42 14.56 -13.17
N VAL A 10 25.68 15.06 -11.97
CA VAL A 10 25.20 14.53 -10.69
C VAL A 10 24.32 15.57 -10.00
N VAL A 11 23.34 15.10 -9.23
CA VAL A 11 22.36 15.94 -8.53
C VAL A 11 22.10 15.41 -7.12
N ALA A 12 21.87 16.31 -6.16
CA ALA A 12 21.42 15.98 -4.82
C ALA A 12 20.42 17.04 -4.32
N PHE A 13 19.40 16.64 -3.56
CA PHE A 13 18.51 17.59 -2.89
C PHE A 13 19.11 18.02 -1.56
N VAL A 14 19.08 19.32 -1.29
CA VAL A 14 19.49 19.89 0.00
C VAL A 14 18.29 19.96 0.95
N ASP A 15 17.14 20.38 0.42
CA ASP A 15 15.85 20.39 1.09
C ASP A 15 14.74 20.32 0.02
N ASN A 16 13.46 20.39 0.40
CA ASN A 16 12.34 20.33 -0.55
C ASN A 16 12.27 21.55 -1.50
N ALA A 17 12.97 22.64 -1.19
CA ALA A 17 12.97 23.87 -1.96
C ALA A 17 14.25 24.05 -2.81
N LYS A 18 15.34 23.33 -2.51
CA LYS A 18 16.67 23.51 -3.11
C LYS A 18 17.31 22.18 -3.52
N TYR A 19 17.91 22.17 -4.69
CA TYR A 19 18.78 21.09 -5.15
C TYR A 19 20.12 21.64 -5.65
N VAL A 20 21.14 20.79 -5.63
CA VAL A 20 22.47 21.07 -6.18
C VAL A 20 22.76 20.17 -7.36
N ALA A 21 23.34 20.74 -8.41
CA ALA A 21 23.78 20.01 -9.59
C ALA A 21 25.23 20.37 -9.95
N GLY A 22 26.01 19.37 -10.35
CA GLY A 22 27.42 19.55 -10.71
C GLY A 22 27.92 18.46 -11.66
N GLY A 23 29.08 18.69 -12.27
CA GLY A 23 29.67 17.78 -13.26
C GLY A 23 29.25 18.08 -14.71
N GLY A 24 29.76 17.30 -15.65
CA GLY A 24 29.52 17.50 -17.09
C GLY A 24 30.01 18.85 -17.62
N LYS A 25 29.11 19.59 -18.30
CA LYS A 25 29.39 20.93 -18.85
C LYS A 25 29.21 22.06 -17.83
N LEU A 26 28.78 21.75 -16.60
CA LEU A 26 28.52 22.77 -15.58
C LEU A 26 29.83 23.32 -15.01
N LYS A 27 29.92 24.66 -14.92
CA LYS A 27 31.02 25.34 -14.23
C LYS A 27 30.76 25.32 -12.72
N GLY A 28 31.28 24.30 -12.04
CA GLY A 28 31.14 24.11 -10.60
C GLY A 28 29.80 23.53 -10.16
N VAL A 29 29.48 23.70 -8.88
CA VAL A 29 28.24 23.20 -8.28
C VAL A 29 27.22 24.33 -8.29
N GLN A 30 26.08 24.13 -8.95
CA GLN A 30 25.00 25.11 -9.00
C GLN A 30 23.94 24.77 -7.97
N VAL A 31 23.60 25.73 -7.12
CA VAL A 31 22.45 25.63 -6.21
C VAL A 31 21.25 26.25 -6.91
N ARG A 32 20.16 25.49 -7.04
CA ARG A 32 18.95 25.90 -7.76
C ARG A 32 17.71 25.68 -6.90
N ARG A 33 16.72 26.55 -7.09
CA ARG A 33 15.40 26.40 -6.47
C ARG A 33 14.58 25.36 -7.26
N VAL A 34 13.86 24.50 -6.54
CA VAL A 34 13.01 23.44 -7.09
C VAL A 34 11.83 24.01 -7.89
N ALA A 35 11.18 25.06 -7.37
CA ALA A 35 9.92 25.59 -7.90
C ALA A 35 10.02 26.20 -9.32
N ASP A 36 11.12 26.87 -9.63
CA ASP A 36 11.30 27.66 -10.86
C ASP A 36 12.62 27.35 -11.58
N GLY A 37 13.49 26.52 -10.99
CA GLY A 37 14.82 26.24 -11.54
C GLY A 37 15.81 27.38 -11.40
N GLN A 38 15.46 28.47 -10.70
CA GLN A 38 16.29 29.66 -10.60
C GLN A 38 17.60 29.34 -9.89
N ARG A 39 18.73 29.74 -10.49
CA ARG A 39 20.05 29.64 -9.87
C ARG A 39 20.13 30.59 -8.67
N MET A 40 20.29 30.02 -7.48
CA MET A 40 20.43 30.75 -6.22
C MET A 40 21.90 31.08 -5.94
N ALA A 41 22.79 30.13 -6.16
CA ALA A 41 24.22 30.28 -5.94
C ALA A 41 25.04 29.41 -6.91
N SER A 42 26.33 29.72 -7.02
CA SER A 42 27.30 28.93 -7.78
C SER A 42 28.53 28.72 -6.89
N LEU A 43 28.74 27.49 -6.43
CA LEU A 43 29.88 27.11 -5.61
C LEU A 43 31.03 26.75 -6.53
N THR A 44 32.18 27.36 -6.28
CA THR A 44 33.40 27.12 -7.05
C THR A 44 33.95 25.73 -6.78
N ALA A 45 33.93 24.86 -7.78
CA ALA A 45 34.58 23.56 -7.80
C ALA A 45 34.91 23.20 -9.25
N GLU A 46 36.07 22.61 -9.54
CA GLU A 46 36.42 22.21 -10.90
C GLU A 46 36.42 20.68 -11.03
N GLY A 47 35.80 20.16 -12.09
CA GLY A 47 35.80 18.72 -12.35
C GLY A 47 35.07 17.89 -11.29
N VAL A 48 33.88 18.34 -10.86
CA VAL A 48 33.03 17.63 -9.90
C VAL A 48 32.63 16.26 -10.46
N LEU A 49 32.87 15.20 -9.69
CA LEU A 49 32.53 13.82 -10.02
C LEU A 49 31.32 13.30 -9.23
N CYS A 50 31.18 13.75 -7.98
CA CYS A 50 30.16 13.32 -7.04
C CYS A 50 29.69 14.46 -6.15
N LEU A 51 28.44 14.37 -5.68
CA LEU A 51 27.79 15.34 -4.81
C LEU A 51 26.96 14.61 -3.76
N ALA A 52 26.90 15.18 -2.56
CA ALA A 52 26.00 14.76 -1.49
C ALA A 52 25.52 15.98 -0.70
N ALA A 53 24.35 15.86 -0.08
CA ALA A 53 23.84 16.82 0.87
C ALA A 53 23.53 16.09 2.18
N SER A 54 23.75 16.75 3.32
CA SER A 54 23.41 16.17 4.62
C SER A 54 21.89 16.16 4.82
N ARG A 55 21.39 15.15 5.53
CA ARG A 55 19.94 14.98 5.75
C ARG A 55 19.29 16.11 6.55
N ASP A 56 20.07 16.77 7.41
CA ASP A 56 19.64 17.97 8.12
C ASP A 56 19.59 19.23 7.23
N GLY A 57 19.94 19.10 5.94
CA GLY A 57 19.96 20.17 4.95
C GLY A 57 21.04 21.22 5.19
N ARG A 58 21.99 20.98 6.12
CA ARG A 58 22.97 21.96 6.57
C ARG A 58 24.23 22.01 5.73
N TRP A 59 24.64 20.90 5.14
CA TRP A 59 25.92 20.76 4.45
C TRP A 59 25.74 20.25 3.02
N ILE A 60 26.55 20.80 2.11
CA ILE A 60 26.71 20.31 0.74
C ILE A 60 28.16 19.86 0.60
N ALA A 61 28.41 18.67 0.04
CA ALA A 61 29.75 18.16 -0.22
C ALA A 61 29.95 17.80 -1.69
N ALA A 62 31.17 17.97 -2.19
CA ALA A 62 31.58 17.62 -3.54
C ALA A 62 32.97 16.97 -3.56
N GLY A 63 33.13 15.93 -4.36
CA GLY A 63 34.42 15.34 -4.70
C GLY A 63 34.79 15.67 -6.15
N THR A 64 36.06 15.97 -6.40
CA THR A 64 36.55 16.33 -7.74
C THR A 64 37.52 15.32 -8.34
N ALA A 65 37.65 15.36 -9.67
CA ALA A 65 38.65 14.64 -10.44
C ALA A 65 40.10 15.05 -10.09
N ARG A 66 40.29 16.15 -9.35
CA ARG A 66 41.60 16.61 -8.86
C ARG A 66 41.89 16.18 -7.42
N GLY A 67 41.00 15.39 -6.82
CA GLY A 67 41.12 14.93 -5.44
C GLY A 67 40.73 15.98 -4.40
N GLU A 68 39.99 17.01 -4.78
CA GLU A 68 39.52 18.03 -3.84
C GLU A 68 38.19 17.56 -3.22
N LEU A 69 38.17 17.42 -1.90
CA LEU A 69 36.98 17.21 -1.07
C LEU A 69 36.55 18.57 -0.52
N LEU A 70 35.41 19.05 -0.97
CA LEU A 70 34.91 20.37 -0.62
C LEU A 70 33.58 20.23 0.11
N ALA A 71 33.38 21.01 1.18
CA ALA A 71 32.06 21.16 1.79
C ALA A 71 31.71 22.62 2.06
N TRP A 72 30.42 22.93 1.91
CA TRP A 72 29.84 24.25 2.08
C TRP A 72 28.67 24.19 3.05
N ASP A 73 28.49 25.29 3.78
CA ASP A 73 27.26 25.54 4.52
C ASP A 73 26.12 25.82 3.52
N ALA A 74 25.00 25.11 3.66
CA ALA A 74 23.90 25.12 2.70
C ALA A 74 23.01 26.38 2.78
N GLU A 75 23.12 27.15 3.86
CA GLU A 75 22.37 28.39 4.07
C GLU A 75 23.16 29.60 3.57
N THR A 76 24.44 29.68 3.94
CA THR A 76 25.33 30.80 3.61
C THR A 76 26.09 30.61 2.30
N TYR A 77 26.21 29.38 1.81
CA TYR A 77 27.04 28.97 0.66
C TYR A 77 28.54 29.23 0.86
N GLU A 78 28.96 29.48 2.09
CA GLU A 78 30.37 29.63 2.43
C GLU A 78 31.04 28.28 2.50
N ARG A 79 32.29 28.21 1.98
CA ARG A 79 33.09 26.99 2.06
C ARG A 79 33.59 26.84 3.49
N VAL A 80 33.21 25.75 4.13
CA VAL A 80 33.58 25.44 5.53
C VAL A 80 34.65 24.38 5.64
N PHE A 81 34.81 23.56 4.59
CA PHE A 81 35.75 22.45 4.59
C PHE A 81 36.40 22.30 3.22
N GLU A 82 37.72 22.07 3.24
CA GLU A 82 38.52 21.77 2.07
C GLU A 82 39.63 20.80 2.47
N HIS A 83 39.68 19.66 1.80
CA HIS A 83 40.76 18.70 1.92
C HIS A 83 41.20 18.25 0.54
N LYS A 84 42.49 17.96 0.38
CA LYS A 84 43.06 17.52 -0.89
C LYS A 84 43.72 16.18 -0.75
N GLU A 85 43.14 15.20 -1.41
CA GLU A 85 43.69 13.86 -1.56
C GLU A 85 44.56 13.76 -2.82
N PRO A 86 45.53 12.83 -2.85
CA PRO A 86 46.43 12.65 -3.99
C PRO A 86 45.73 12.12 -5.25
N LEU A 87 44.52 11.57 -5.12
CA LEU A 87 43.78 10.91 -6.19
C LEU A 87 42.34 11.43 -6.31
N PRO A 88 41.67 11.22 -7.46
CA PRO A 88 40.27 11.56 -7.65
C PRO A 88 39.35 11.00 -6.57
N ILE A 89 38.42 11.82 -6.11
CA ILE A 89 37.34 11.42 -5.20
C ILE A 89 36.15 11.05 -6.06
N ASN A 90 35.79 9.77 -6.05
CA ASN A 90 34.75 9.25 -6.95
C ASN A 90 33.35 9.32 -6.35
N LEU A 91 33.27 9.36 -5.02
CA LEU A 91 32.02 9.33 -4.27
C LEU A 91 32.18 10.14 -2.98
N VAL A 92 31.08 10.76 -2.54
CA VAL A 92 30.92 11.45 -1.25
C VAL A 92 29.53 11.11 -0.69
N ASP A 93 29.41 10.96 0.63
CA ASP A 93 28.12 10.74 1.32
C ASP A 93 28.17 11.25 2.77
N PHE A 94 27.02 11.34 3.45
CA PHE A 94 26.92 11.77 4.85
C PHE A 94 26.36 10.68 5.76
N SER A 95 27.12 10.33 6.81
CA SER A 95 26.62 9.53 7.92
C SER A 95 26.33 10.42 9.13
N GLY A 96 25.05 10.76 9.33
CA GLY A 96 24.65 11.71 10.36
C GLY A 96 25.30 13.09 10.13
N THR A 97 26.20 13.51 11.03
CA THR A 97 26.95 14.78 10.91
C THR A 97 28.36 14.62 10.33
N ARG A 98 28.77 13.38 9.96
CA ARG A 98 30.10 13.06 9.44
C ARG A 98 30.07 12.97 7.92
N LEU A 99 31.17 13.38 7.28
CA LEU A 99 31.36 13.30 5.83
C LEU A 99 32.21 12.07 5.49
N LEU A 100 31.78 11.31 4.51
CA LEU A 100 32.50 10.17 3.96
C LEU A 100 33.06 10.53 2.58
N SER A 101 34.33 10.18 2.34
CA SER A 101 34.95 10.29 1.02
C SER A 101 35.63 8.99 0.63
N GLU A 102 35.50 8.62 -0.64
CA GLU A 102 36.22 7.49 -1.21
C GLU A 102 37.21 7.96 -2.29
N SER A 103 38.48 7.65 -2.03
CA SER A 103 39.60 7.86 -2.93
C SER A 103 39.81 6.66 -3.83
N THR A 104 40.35 6.88 -5.04
CA THR A 104 40.74 5.80 -5.97
C THR A 104 41.75 4.78 -5.38
N ASN A 105 42.33 5.08 -4.21
CA ASN A 105 43.18 4.20 -3.40
C ASN A 105 42.43 3.21 -2.50
N ARG A 106 41.14 2.94 -2.74
CA ARG A 106 40.37 1.90 -2.02
C ARG A 106 40.30 2.17 -0.51
N ARG A 107 40.19 3.45 -0.17
CA ARG A 107 40.16 3.95 1.18
C ARG A 107 38.91 4.79 1.36
N VAL A 108 38.11 4.45 2.36
CA VAL A 108 37.00 5.28 2.81
C VAL A 108 37.49 6.08 4.01
N THR A 109 37.44 7.40 3.92
CA THR A 109 37.86 8.30 4.99
C THR A 109 36.64 9.00 5.58
N ILE A 110 36.56 9.03 6.91
CA ILE A 110 35.50 9.67 7.69
C ILE A 110 36.02 10.99 8.26
N TRP A 111 35.27 12.05 8.03
CA TRP A 111 35.62 13.42 8.38
C TRP A 111 34.59 14.04 9.32
N ASP A 112 35.06 14.82 10.28
CA ASP A 112 34.23 15.73 11.05
C ASP A 112 34.29 17.12 10.41
N ILE A 113 33.16 17.57 9.85
CA ILE A 113 33.10 18.86 9.15
C ILE A 113 33.35 20.04 10.10
N PRO A 114 32.70 20.14 11.28
CA PRO A 114 32.89 21.29 12.17
C PRO A 114 34.32 21.47 12.66
N SER A 115 35.06 20.38 12.92
CA SER A 115 36.47 20.47 13.34
C SER A 115 37.47 20.39 12.18
N GLY A 116 37.03 20.03 10.99
CA GLY A 116 37.87 19.77 9.82
C GLY A 116 38.85 18.59 9.99
N LYS A 117 38.63 17.75 11.01
CA LYS A 117 39.54 16.64 11.33
C LYS A 117 39.12 15.36 10.63
N GLN A 118 40.12 14.64 10.14
CA GLN A 118 39.99 13.24 9.79
C GLN A 118 39.76 12.44 11.08
N LEU A 119 38.62 11.75 11.17
CA LEU A 119 38.28 10.92 12.33
C LEU A 119 38.85 9.53 12.16
N GLN A 120 38.60 8.91 11.01
CA GLN A 120 38.92 7.51 10.78
C GLN A 120 39.19 7.22 9.30
N THR A 121 39.94 6.14 9.08
CA THR A 121 40.22 5.59 7.76
C THR A 121 39.94 4.10 7.77
N LEU A 122 39.12 3.65 6.83
CA LEU A 122 38.86 2.25 6.56
C LEU A 122 39.72 1.82 5.37
N ASP A 123 40.77 1.05 5.64
CA ASP A 123 41.64 0.47 4.61
C ASP A 123 41.06 -0.87 4.13
N LEU A 124 40.82 -0.99 2.82
CA LEU A 124 40.28 -2.20 2.20
C LEU A 124 41.41 -3.09 1.70
N GLU A 125 41.34 -4.40 1.98
CA GLU A 125 42.37 -5.38 1.54
C GLU A 125 42.59 -5.39 0.01
N GLU A 126 43.78 -5.81 -0.42
CA GLU A 126 44.36 -5.66 -1.77
C GLU A 126 43.53 -6.22 -2.96
N SER A 127 42.42 -6.94 -2.72
CA SER A 127 41.56 -7.55 -3.75
C SER A 127 40.15 -6.92 -3.85
N ALA A 128 39.72 -6.13 -2.87
CA ALA A 128 38.39 -5.55 -2.83
C ALA A 128 38.41 -4.11 -3.36
N VAL A 129 38.05 -3.90 -4.63
CA VAL A 129 37.67 -2.57 -5.10
C VAL A 129 36.28 -2.28 -4.55
N ALA A 130 36.15 -1.21 -3.76
CA ALA A 130 34.85 -0.69 -3.38
C ALA A 130 34.12 -0.32 -4.66
N GLN A 131 33.03 -1.01 -4.94
CA GLN A 131 32.17 -0.67 -6.06
C GLN A 131 31.19 0.41 -5.64
N GLY A 132 30.76 0.45 -4.37
CA GLY A 132 29.73 1.37 -3.90
C GLY A 132 29.65 1.45 -2.39
N TYR A 133 29.04 2.51 -1.88
CA TYR A 133 28.72 2.61 -0.45
C TYR A 133 27.45 3.41 -0.20
N SER A 134 26.87 3.20 0.98
CA SER A 134 25.72 3.95 1.48
C SER A 134 25.80 4.00 3.00
N SER A 135 25.52 5.17 3.57
CA SER A 135 25.55 5.35 5.02
C SER A 135 24.18 5.68 5.62
N TRP A 136 23.93 5.19 6.82
CA TRP A 136 22.74 5.54 7.60
C TRP A 136 23.09 5.66 9.08
N SER A 137 22.85 6.85 9.64
CA SER A 137 23.02 7.29 11.04
C SER A 137 24.40 7.06 11.67
N SER A 138 24.88 5.81 11.71
CA SER A 138 26.11 5.34 12.37
C SER A 138 26.67 4.05 11.74
N CYS A 139 26.18 3.62 10.58
CA CYS A 139 26.66 2.43 9.89
C CYS A 139 26.89 2.70 8.39
N THR A 140 28.01 2.20 7.87
CA THR A 140 28.37 2.30 6.44
C THR A 140 28.34 0.94 5.78
N LEU A 141 27.63 0.84 4.65
CA LEU A 141 27.69 -0.31 3.75
C LEU A 141 28.76 -0.10 2.71
N LEU A 142 29.49 -1.15 2.39
CA LEU A 142 30.52 -1.16 1.37
C LEU A 142 30.37 -2.36 0.44
N ALA A 143 30.03 -2.12 -0.81
CA ALA A 143 30.01 -3.14 -1.84
C ALA A 143 31.43 -3.45 -2.31
N THR A 144 31.81 -4.72 -2.21
CA THR A 144 32.91 -5.33 -2.95
C THR A 144 32.34 -6.09 -4.15
N LYS A 145 33.20 -6.61 -5.02
CA LYS A 145 32.78 -7.40 -6.19
C LYS A 145 31.91 -8.61 -5.84
N ASN A 146 32.16 -9.25 -4.69
CA ASN A 146 31.52 -10.51 -4.30
C ASN A 146 30.83 -10.47 -2.93
N SER A 147 30.86 -9.34 -2.22
CA SER A 147 30.24 -9.19 -0.91
C SER A 147 29.83 -7.75 -0.63
N VAL A 148 28.88 -7.54 0.27
CA VAL A 148 28.62 -6.24 0.91
C VAL A 148 29.05 -6.34 2.37
N ARG A 149 29.88 -5.39 2.81
CA ARG A 149 30.40 -5.29 4.17
C ARG A 149 29.70 -4.17 4.92
N VAL A 150 29.35 -4.41 6.18
CA VAL A 150 28.70 -3.45 7.07
C VAL A 150 29.71 -3.01 8.13
N TYR A 151 29.98 -1.72 8.24
CA TYR A 151 30.89 -1.14 9.23
C TYR A 151 30.12 -0.28 10.23
N ASP A 152 30.59 -0.27 11.47
CA ASP A 152 30.20 0.71 12.48
C ASP A 152 31.01 1.99 12.28
N ASP A 153 30.36 3.15 12.23
CA ASP A 153 31.03 4.42 11.93
C ASP A 153 31.75 5.03 13.14
N ASP A 154 31.48 4.57 14.36
CA ASP A 154 32.08 5.10 15.59
C ASP A 154 33.43 4.45 15.91
N ASP A 155 33.57 3.14 15.69
CA ASP A 155 34.82 2.42 15.91
C ASP A 155 35.44 1.82 14.64
N GLY A 156 34.76 1.88 13.50
CA GLY A 156 35.20 1.32 12.20
C GLY A 156 35.26 -0.19 12.17
N ARG A 157 34.58 -0.87 13.11
CA ARG A 157 34.56 -2.33 13.18
C ARG A 157 33.67 -2.90 12.08
N LEU A 158 34.14 -3.96 11.44
CA LEU A 158 33.31 -4.77 10.53
C LEU A 158 32.24 -5.50 11.35
N LEU A 159 30.97 -5.18 11.13
CA LEU A 159 29.80 -5.76 11.78
C LEU A 159 29.32 -7.03 11.06
N ALA A 160 29.30 -7.03 9.73
CA ALA A 160 28.85 -8.17 8.92
C ALA A 160 29.48 -8.18 7.52
N GLU A 161 29.64 -9.36 6.93
CA GLU A 161 30.02 -9.55 5.52
C GLU A 161 29.03 -10.49 4.84
N ILE A 162 28.34 -9.97 3.82
CA ILE A 162 27.21 -10.62 3.17
C ILE A 162 27.61 -11.00 1.73
N PRO A 163 27.71 -12.29 1.39
CA PRO A 163 28.16 -12.71 0.06
C PRO A 163 27.06 -12.43 -0.99
N VAL A 164 27.33 -11.47 -1.89
CA VAL A 164 26.45 -11.11 -2.99
C VAL A 164 27.28 -10.54 -4.15
N GLN A 165 27.04 -11.01 -5.37
CA GLN A 165 27.71 -10.47 -6.55
C GLN A 165 27.10 -9.11 -6.90
N VAL A 166 27.82 -8.05 -6.59
CA VAL A 166 27.38 -6.68 -6.88
C VAL A 166 27.81 -6.31 -8.30
N THR A 167 26.86 -5.81 -9.08
CA THR A 167 27.08 -5.38 -10.47
C THR A 167 26.92 -3.88 -10.67
N SER A 168 26.38 -3.17 -9.67
CA SER A 168 26.18 -1.72 -9.69
C SER A 168 26.81 -1.07 -8.45
N PRO A 169 27.42 0.11 -8.59
CA PRO A 169 28.03 0.85 -7.49
C PRO A 169 27.02 1.47 -6.50
N TYR A 170 25.71 1.32 -6.73
CA TYR A 170 24.69 1.97 -5.91
C TYR A 170 24.06 0.99 -4.90
N LEU A 171 24.33 1.24 -3.62
CA LEU A 171 23.68 0.60 -2.48
C LEU A 171 22.70 1.58 -1.83
N LEU A 172 21.63 1.07 -1.23
CA LEU A 172 20.67 1.90 -0.50
C LEU A 172 20.22 1.24 0.79
N TRP A 173 20.20 2.00 1.88
CA TRP A 173 19.49 1.61 3.09
C TRP A 173 17.98 1.80 2.93
N SER A 174 17.20 0.81 3.38
CA SER A 174 15.73 0.89 3.45
C SER A 174 15.23 1.23 4.84
N GLU A 175 15.86 0.65 5.86
CA GLU A 175 15.53 0.68 7.28
C GLU A 175 16.81 0.35 8.07
N ASN A 176 16.85 0.54 9.40
CA ASN A 176 18.06 0.29 10.22
C ASN A 176 18.69 -1.12 10.08
N SER A 177 17.97 -2.12 9.56
CA SER A 177 18.48 -3.48 9.36
C SER A 177 18.44 -3.98 7.91
N HIS A 178 17.90 -3.22 6.94
CA HIS A 178 17.71 -3.71 5.56
C HIS A 178 18.34 -2.81 4.50
N PHE A 179 18.94 -3.39 3.46
CA PHE A 179 19.51 -2.65 2.34
C PHE A 179 19.26 -3.30 0.98
N PHE A 180 19.40 -2.53 -0.09
CA PHE A 180 19.26 -2.96 -1.47
C PHE A 180 20.61 -3.04 -2.17
N ALA A 181 20.81 -4.12 -2.94
CA ALA A 181 21.96 -4.32 -3.82
C ALA A 181 21.52 -4.81 -5.20
N ILE A 182 22.22 -4.42 -6.26
CA ILE A 182 21.93 -4.85 -7.63
C ILE A 182 22.91 -5.95 -8.06
N SER A 183 22.38 -7.10 -8.48
CA SER A 183 23.12 -8.31 -8.85
C SER A 183 22.56 -8.88 -10.16
N ASP A 184 23.32 -8.83 -11.26
CA ASP A 184 23.02 -9.47 -12.55
C ASP A 184 21.56 -9.27 -13.05
N GLY A 185 21.07 -8.03 -13.06
CA GLY A 185 19.70 -7.73 -13.48
C GLY A 185 18.64 -8.06 -12.43
N THR A 186 19.03 -8.21 -11.16
CA THR A 186 18.11 -8.30 -10.03
C THR A 186 18.43 -7.23 -9.01
N ILE A 187 17.41 -6.60 -8.43
CA ILE A 187 17.53 -5.85 -7.18
C ILE A 187 17.26 -6.86 -6.07
N LYS A 188 18.12 -6.94 -5.06
CA LYS A 188 17.93 -7.78 -3.87
C LYS A 188 17.81 -6.90 -2.64
N ARG A 189 16.82 -7.16 -1.80
CA ARG A 189 16.71 -6.60 -0.44
C ARG A 189 17.30 -7.62 0.51
N LEU A 190 18.34 -7.22 1.25
CA LEU A 190 19.03 -8.07 2.20
C LEU A 190 18.89 -7.52 3.61
N ASP A 191 18.85 -8.41 4.59
CA ASP A 191 18.95 -8.06 5.99
C ASP A 191 20.43 -8.05 6.42
N SER A 192 20.88 -6.90 6.94
CA SER A 192 22.24 -6.65 7.40
C SER A 192 22.65 -7.45 8.65
N THR A 193 21.67 -7.94 9.42
CA THR A 193 21.89 -8.73 10.64
C THR A 193 21.85 -10.23 10.38
N THR A 194 20.92 -10.72 9.55
CA THR A 194 20.76 -12.15 9.27
C THR A 194 21.51 -12.60 8.01
N SER A 195 21.95 -11.67 7.16
CA SER A 195 22.54 -11.93 5.84
C SER A 195 21.59 -12.65 4.86
N GLU A 196 20.28 -12.64 5.13
CA GLU A 196 19.28 -13.30 4.28
C GLU A 196 18.75 -12.36 3.20
N VAL A 197 18.39 -12.93 2.04
CA VAL A 197 17.67 -12.22 0.98
C VAL A 197 16.18 -12.21 1.34
N VAL A 198 15.69 -11.03 1.71
CA VAL A 198 14.30 -10.79 2.10
C VAL A 198 13.39 -10.71 0.87
N ALA A 199 13.90 -10.13 -0.23
CA ALA A 199 13.15 -10.00 -1.47
C ALA A 199 14.04 -9.79 -2.70
N GLU A 200 13.49 -10.11 -3.88
CA GLU A 200 14.16 -9.92 -5.18
C GLU A 200 13.21 -9.31 -6.22
N TRP A 201 13.71 -8.37 -7.03
CA TRP A 201 13.02 -7.79 -8.17
C TRP A 201 13.81 -8.05 -9.45
N GLN A 202 13.14 -8.57 -10.47
CA GLN A 202 13.72 -8.76 -11.80
C GLN A 202 13.70 -7.44 -12.56
N VAL A 203 14.88 -6.95 -12.96
CA VAL A 203 15.04 -5.67 -13.66
C VAL A 203 15.92 -5.81 -14.90
N PRO A 204 15.71 -5.01 -15.97
CA PRO A 204 16.54 -5.10 -17.16
C PRO A 204 18.00 -4.77 -16.84
N TYR A 205 18.92 -5.70 -17.14
CA TYR A 205 20.35 -5.47 -16.95
C TYR A 205 20.81 -4.21 -17.72
N SER A 206 21.53 -3.33 -17.04
CA SER A 206 22.11 -2.12 -17.61
C SER A 206 23.43 -1.80 -16.92
N GLU A 207 24.48 -1.54 -17.73
CA GLU A 207 25.83 -1.20 -17.26
C GLU A 207 25.86 0.12 -16.45
N HIS A 208 24.91 1.03 -16.69
CA HIS A 208 24.76 2.30 -15.97
C HIS A 208 23.46 2.36 -15.17
N SER A 209 23.16 1.30 -14.41
CA SER A 209 21.98 1.25 -13.57
C SER A 209 22.17 2.05 -12.27
N HIS A 210 21.16 2.84 -11.92
CA HIS A 210 21.10 3.60 -10.67
C HIS A 210 19.82 3.22 -9.92
N ILE A 211 19.86 3.28 -8.60
CA ILE A 211 18.73 2.99 -7.72
C ILE A 211 18.59 4.12 -6.71
N ALA A 212 17.36 4.51 -6.40
CA ALA A 212 17.04 5.40 -5.28
C ALA A 212 15.73 4.94 -4.62
N GLN A 213 15.53 5.28 -3.35
CA GLN A 213 14.29 4.99 -2.63
C GLN A 213 13.58 6.29 -2.26
N SER A 214 12.25 6.26 -2.21
CA SER A 214 11.47 7.34 -1.61
C SER A 214 11.74 7.42 -0.11
N GLU A 215 11.74 8.63 0.46
CA GLU A 215 12.06 8.82 1.89
C GLU A 215 11.05 8.13 2.83
N ASP A 216 9.81 7.92 2.37
CA ASP A 216 8.81 7.14 3.10
C ASP A 216 9.01 5.61 3.01
N GLY A 217 10.05 5.15 2.31
CA GLY A 217 10.42 3.76 2.15
C GLY A 217 9.49 2.94 1.24
N LYS A 218 8.39 3.53 0.74
CA LYS A 218 7.34 2.79 0.03
C LYS A 218 7.71 2.44 -1.41
N PHE A 219 8.56 3.24 -2.05
CA PHE A 219 8.88 3.09 -3.47
C PHE A 219 10.39 3.01 -3.71
N ILE A 220 10.77 2.10 -4.61
CA ILE A 220 12.12 1.95 -5.13
C ILE A 220 12.08 2.37 -6.60
N ALA A 221 12.91 3.34 -6.96
CA ALA A 221 13.12 3.75 -8.34
C ALA A 221 14.43 3.14 -8.86
N TYR A 222 14.39 2.58 -10.06
CA TYR A 222 15.52 1.94 -10.73
C TYR A 222 15.63 2.45 -12.15
N SER A 223 16.82 2.92 -12.56
CA SER A 223 17.07 3.34 -13.94
C SER A 223 17.74 2.25 -14.77
N ALA A 224 17.21 2.04 -15.98
CA ALA A 224 17.85 1.27 -17.04
C ALA A 224 17.85 2.09 -18.32
N LYS A 225 19.04 2.55 -18.75
CA LYS A 225 19.26 3.37 -19.95
C LYS A 225 18.35 4.61 -20.02
N HIS A 226 17.21 4.49 -20.68
CA HIS A 226 16.28 5.57 -21.01
C HIS A 226 15.04 5.61 -20.10
N ALA A 227 14.95 4.72 -19.11
CA ALA A 227 13.76 4.58 -18.29
C ALA A 227 14.09 4.52 -16.79
N ILE A 228 13.21 5.11 -15.97
CA ILE A 228 13.15 4.91 -14.52
C ILE A 228 11.88 4.13 -14.20
N THR A 229 12.04 2.93 -13.68
CA THR A 229 10.93 2.08 -13.19
C THR A 229 10.75 2.28 -11.69
N PHE A 230 9.50 2.45 -11.25
CA PHE A 230 9.14 2.54 -9.83
C PHE A 230 8.51 1.24 -9.39
N TRP A 231 8.89 0.77 -8.22
CA TRP A 231 8.46 -0.49 -7.63
C TRP A 231 8.00 -0.22 -6.21
N ASN A 232 6.86 -0.78 -5.81
CA ASN A 232 6.46 -0.74 -4.42
C ASN A 232 7.34 -1.72 -3.61
N ALA A 233 7.97 -1.22 -2.55
CA ALA A 233 8.93 -1.95 -1.73
C ALA A 233 8.30 -3.12 -0.94
N SER A 234 6.99 -3.05 -0.64
CA SER A 234 6.26 -4.05 0.15
C SER A 234 5.53 -5.08 -0.71
N THR A 235 4.98 -4.67 -1.86
CA THR A 235 4.18 -5.56 -2.73
C THR A 235 4.97 -6.15 -3.89
N HIS A 236 6.17 -5.64 -4.16
CA HIS A 236 7.02 -6.02 -5.30
C HIS A 236 6.43 -5.72 -6.68
N ILE A 237 5.38 -4.90 -6.74
CA ILE A 237 4.69 -4.54 -7.99
C ILE A 237 5.33 -3.29 -8.59
N LYS A 238 5.54 -3.29 -9.91
CA LYS A 238 5.92 -2.09 -10.67
C LYS A 238 4.76 -1.09 -10.65
N SER A 239 4.96 0.07 -10.04
CA SER A 239 3.94 1.10 -9.80
C SER A 239 4.05 2.30 -10.73
N GLY A 240 5.13 2.44 -11.50
CA GLY A 240 5.31 3.58 -12.39
C GLY A 240 6.49 3.44 -13.35
N LEU A 241 6.51 4.30 -14.37
CA LEU A 241 7.56 4.38 -15.38
C LEU A 241 7.73 5.83 -15.85
N ILE A 242 8.96 6.30 -15.87
CA ILE A 242 9.35 7.55 -16.56
C ILE A 242 10.28 7.16 -17.69
N GLU A 243 9.88 7.43 -18.94
CA GLU A 243 10.73 7.26 -20.12
C GLU A 243 11.28 8.60 -20.59
N ARG A 244 12.55 8.62 -20.97
CA ARG A 244 13.25 9.79 -21.49
C ARG A 244 13.87 9.48 -22.85
N PRO A 245 13.92 10.46 -23.76
CA PRO A 245 14.54 10.29 -25.07
C PRO A 245 16.07 10.14 -24.99
N LEU A 246 16.67 10.62 -23.90
CA LEU A 246 18.12 10.58 -23.65
C LEU A 246 18.43 9.65 -22.50
N GLU A 247 19.65 9.10 -22.51
CA GLU A 247 20.09 8.17 -21.46
C GLU A 247 20.23 8.92 -20.14
N ILE A 248 19.71 8.29 -19.09
CA ILE A 248 19.65 8.83 -17.74
C ILE A 248 20.98 8.56 -17.09
N SER A 249 21.68 9.62 -16.73
CA SER A 249 22.97 9.53 -16.09
C SER A 249 22.84 9.38 -14.57
N PHE A 250 21.88 10.04 -13.94
CA PHE A 250 21.70 10.03 -12.47
C PHE A 250 20.28 10.50 -12.11
N PHE A 251 19.77 10.13 -10.94
CA PHE A 251 18.54 10.70 -10.41
C PHE A 251 18.49 10.64 -8.88
N ALA A 252 17.69 11.52 -8.26
CA ALA A 252 17.51 11.58 -6.80
C ALA A 252 16.09 12.02 -6.44
N PHE A 253 15.55 11.50 -5.33
CA PHE A 253 14.28 11.96 -4.74
C PHE A 253 14.50 13.21 -3.87
N SER A 254 13.48 14.07 -3.80
CA SER A 254 13.39 15.09 -2.75
C SER A 254 13.09 14.45 -1.39
N PRO A 255 13.44 15.11 -0.27
CA PRO A 255 13.22 14.56 1.05
C PRO A 255 11.75 14.27 1.40
N ASP A 256 10.81 15.06 0.87
CA ASP A 256 9.37 14.80 1.02
C ASP A 256 8.83 13.73 0.05
N GLY A 257 9.65 13.21 -0.87
CA GLY A 257 9.24 12.29 -1.92
C GLY A 257 8.31 12.88 -2.98
N GLN A 258 8.09 14.20 -2.99
CA GLN A 258 7.20 14.88 -3.94
C GLN A 258 7.87 15.26 -5.26
N PHE A 259 9.19 15.21 -5.33
CA PHE A 259 9.93 15.55 -6.54
C PHE A 259 11.01 14.51 -6.85
N LEU A 260 11.29 14.36 -8.14
CA LEU A 260 12.42 13.58 -8.64
C LEU A 260 13.28 14.46 -9.55
N ALA A 261 14.56 14.58 -9.22
CA ALA A 261 15.54 15.19 -10.10
C ALA A 261 16.16 14.12 -11.00
N ILE A 262 16.13 14.33 -12.31
CA ILE A 262 16.65 13.41 -13.32
C ILE A 262 17.71 14.12 -14.16
N CYS A 263 18.90 13.54 -14.26
CA CYS A 263 20.00 14.03 -15.08
C CYS A 263 20.14 13.21 -16.36
N GLY A 264 20.24 13.87 -17.51
CA GLY A 264 20.58 13.26 -18.80
C GLY A 264 22.08 13.33 -19.12
N LEU A 265 22.55 12.51 -20.07
CA LEU A 265 23.92 12.59 -20.62
C LEU A 265 24.23 13.92 -21.34
N ASP A 266 23.21 14.69 -21.72
CA ASP A 266 23.35 16.04 -22.28
C ASP A 266 23.74 17.10 -21.24
N GLY A 267 23.63 16.76 -19.95
CA GLY A 267 23.87 17.64 -18.82
C GLY A 267 22.65 18.45 -18.39
N GLU A 268 21.46 18.16 -18.93
CA GLU A 268 20.22 18.75 -18.46
C GLU A 268 19.75 18.07 -17.16
N VAL A 269 19.32 18.89 -16.21
CA VAL A 269 18.64 18.45 -14.98
C VAL A 269 17.17 18.81 -15.09
N THR A 270 16.30 17.81 -15.05
CA THR A 270 14.85 17.97 -15.07
C THR A 270 14.28 17.62 -13.70
N ILE A 271 13.44 18.49 -13.15
CA ILE A 271 12.68 18.21 -11.92
C ILE A 271 11.27 17.78 -12.32
N GLN A 272 10.86 16.62 -11.82
CA GLN A 272 9.53 16.06 -12.05
C GLN A 272 8.75 15.99 -10.75
N GLY A 273 7.54 16.55 -10.74
CA GLY A 273 6.61 16.38 -9.63
C GLY A 273 6.05 14.96 -9.56
N LEU A 274 5.96 14.45 -8.35
CA LEU A 274 5.40 13.15 -7.99
C LEU A 274 4.15 13.39 -7.14
N LYS A 275 3.07 12.68 -7.45
CA LYS A 275 1.84 12.63 -6.64
C LYS A 275 1.84 11.31 -5.90
N ASP A 276 1.78 11.36 -4.57
CA ASP A 276 1.86 10.19 -3.69
C ASP A 276 3.16 9.36 -3.90
N GLY A 277 4.29 10.00 -4.21
CA GLY A 277 5.58 9.34 -4.46
C GLY A 277 5.73 8.69 -5.84
N LEU A 278 4.73 8.84 -6.72
CA LEU A 278 4.72 8.32 -8.09
C LEU A 278 4.53 9.44 -9.12
N PRO A 279 4.99 9.27 -10.37
CA PRO A 279 4.73 10.27 -11.42
C PRO A 279 3.22 10.44 -11.61
N SER A 280 2.71 11.67 -11.59
CA SER A 280 1.29 11.95 -11.73
C SER A 280 0.79 11.57 -13.14
N CYS A 281 -0.16 10.62 -13.24
CA CYS A 281 -0.71 10.13 -14.52
C CYS A 281 -1.49 11.16 -15.36
N HIS A 282 -1.70 12.38 -14.88
CA HIS A 282 -2.41 13.43 -15.60
C HIS A 282 -1.71 14.77 -15.41
N SER A 283 -0.78 15.09 -16.30
CA SER A 283 -0.50 16.42 -16.82
C SER A 283 0.87 16.41 -17.48
N VAL A 284 0.98 17.07 -18.63
CA VAL A 284 2.14 17.93 -18.85
C VAL A 284 2.01 19.04 -17.79
N ALA A 285 2.31 18.75 -16.52
CA ALA A 285 2.70 19.80 -15.60
C ALA A 285 3.98 20.38 -16.21
N PRO A 286 4.19 21.70 -16.17
CA PRO A 286 5.23 22.33 -16.95
C PRO A 286 6.56 21.68 -16.57
N CYS A 287 7.11 20.85 -17.47
CA CYS A 287 8.52 20.54 -17.42
C CYS A 287 9.21 21.89 -17.51
N ILE A 288 9.79 22.35 -16.40
CA ILE A 288 10.65 23.52 -16.43
C ILE A 288 11.90 23.08 -17.18
N HIS A 289 11.86 23.20 -18.51
CA HIS A 289 13.04 23.12 -19.35
C HIS A 289 13.89 24.35 -19.07
N ILE A 290 14.91 24.18 -18.24
CA ILE A 290 15.93 25.21 -18.05
C ILE A 290 16.94 25.05 -19.18
N ALA A 291 16.53 25.37 -20.40
CA ALA A 291 17.43 25.47 -21.53
C ALA A 291 18.19 26.79 -21.39
N ASP A 292 19.50 26.72 -21.15
CA ASP A 292 20.39 27.85 -21.35
C ASP A 292 20.57 28.07 -22.86
N THR A 293 20.36 29.31 -23.29
CA THR A 293 20.32 29.75 -24.68
C THR A 293 21.60 29.44 -25.46
N ALA A 294 21.53 28.53 -26.44
CA ALA A 294 22.39 28.56 -27.65
C ALA A 294 21.92 27.54 -28.69
N LEU A 295 21.01 27.91 -29.61
CA LEU A 295 20.86 27.30 -30.95
C LEU A 295 19.92 28.15 -31.82
N LYS A 296 20.37 29.36 -32.17
CA LYS A 296 19.95 30.02 -33.41
C LYS A 296 21.00 29.69 -34.47
N GLY A 297 20.63 28.86 -35.44
CA GLY A 297 21.47 28.56 -36.59
C GLY A 297 21.19 27.17 -37.13
N CYS A 298 20.11 27.05 -37.93
CA CYS A 298 19.95 26.14 -39.06
C CYS A 298 18.45 26.02 -39.41
N LEU A 299 17.87 27.09 -39.93
CA LEU A 299 16.76 27.01 -40.88
C LEU A 299 17.28 27.66 -42.15
N VAL A 300 17.65 26.82 -43.12
CA VAL A 300 17.79 27.24 -44.51
C VAL A 300 16.67 26.55 -45.26
N ASP A 301 15.88 27.38 -45.92
CA ASP A 301 14.77 27.04 -46.79
C ASP A 301 15.13 25.96 -47.80
N VAL A 302 14.22 25.02 -48.02
CA VAL A 302 14.13 24.29 -49.29
C VAL A 302 12.69 24.34 -49.75
N GLU A 303 12.45 25.27 -50.68
CA GLU A 303 11.26 25.33 -51.52
C GLU A 303 11.07 24.00 -52.29
N ALA A 304 9.81 23.64 -52.48
CA ALA A 304 9.40 22.49 -53.27
C ALA A 304 9.75 22.66 -54.76
N PRO A 305 10.19 21.60 -55.48
CA PRO A 305 10.08 21.58 -56.92
C PRO A 305 8.78 20.88 -57.34
N SER A 306 8.10 21.56 -58.25
CA SER A 306 6.93 21.16 -59.02
C SER A 306 7.12 19.84 -59.78
N THR A 307 5.97 19.19 -59.98
CA THR A 307 5.70 18.17 -60.99
C THR A 307 6.18 18.60 -62.37
N ASP A 308 7.14 17.87 -62.94
CA ASP A 308 7.40 17.63 -64.38
C ASP A 308 8.89 17.56 -64.67
N ALA A 309 9.47 16.36 -64.57
CA ALA A 309 10.71 16.00 -65.26
C ALA A 309 10.93 14.48 -65.23
N PHE A 310 10.04 13.71 -65.87
CA PHE A 310 10.41 12.40 -66.40
C PHE A 310 10.84 12.59 -67.85
N SER A 311 12.15 12.63 -68.11
CA SER A 311 12.68 12.16 -69.38
C SER A 311 14.07 11.56 -69.18
N THR A 312 14.23 10.38 -69.75
CA THR A 312 15.42 9.54 -69.75
C THR A 312 16.54 10.16 -70.58
N SER A 313 17.77 10.26 -70.04
CA SER A 313 18.99 9.74 -70.70
C SER A 313 20.27 10.06 -69.90
N HIS A 314 21.18 9.08 -69.92
CA HIS A 314 22.61 9.16 -69.64
C HIS A 314 23.10 9.70 -68.28
N TYR A 315 23.33 8.77 -67.35
CA TYR A 315 24.55 8.78 -66.54
C TYR A 315 25.04 7.34 -66.34
N GLN A 316 26.12 6.97 -67.04
CA GLN A 316 26.95 5.83 -66.66
C GLN A 316 27.84 6.26 -65.51
N GLY A 317 27.78 5.53 -64.39
CA GLY A 317 28.67 5.69 -63.26
C GLY A 317 28.26 4.74 -62.13
N ASN A 318 29.14 3.80 -61.80
CA ASN A 318 28.94 2.68 -60.88
C ASN A 318 28.32 3.06 -59.52
N HIS A 319 27.30 2.29 -59.09
CA HIS A 319 27.21 1.53 -57.82
C HIS A 319 25.75 1.35 -57.31
N ALA A 320 25.46 0.13 -56.82
CA ALA A 320 24.25 -0.42 -56.17
C ALA A 320 23.18 -1.07 -57.10
N PRO A 321 22.64 -2.26 -56.73
CA PRO A 321 21.62 -2.95 -57.52
C PRO A 321 20.29 -2.18 -57.47
N ALA A 322 19.74 -1.83 -58.63
CA ALA A 322 18.58 -0.94 -58.82
C ALA A 322 17.33 -1.29 -57.98
N GLY A 323 17.15 -2.55 -57.55
CA GLY A 323 16.03 -2.98 -56.72
C GLY A 323 16.00 -2.38 -55.30
N ARG A 324 17.16 -2.16 -54.66
CA ARG A 324 17.23 -1.58 -53.30
C ARG A 324 16.88 -0.08 -53.26
N SER A 325 17.09 0.61 -54.38
CA SER A 325 16.74 2.03 -54.54
C SER A 325 15.22 2.21 -54.62
N LEU A 326 14.53 1.37 -55.42
CA LEU A 326 13.08 1.41 -55.59
C LEU A 326 12.30 1.11 -54.30
N VAL A 327 12.72 0.09 -53.53
CA VAL A 327 12.09 -0.28 -52.25
C VAL A 327 12.10 0.91 -51.27
N ARG A 328 13.22 1.62 -51.15
CA ARG A 328 13.32 2.81 -50.27
C ARG A 328 12.42 3.95 -50.72
N VAL A 329 12.26 4.16 -52.03
CA VAL A 329 11.38 5.19 -52.58
C VAL A 329 9.92 4.85 -52.29
N LEU A 330 9.50 3.60 -52.50
CA LEU A 330 8.12 3.16 -52.22
C LEU A 330 7.78 3.24 -50.73
N ILE A 331 8.69 2.89 -49.82
CA ILE A 331 8.47 3.05 -48.37
C ILE A 331 8.25 4.52 -48.00
N LYS A 332 9.09 5.43 -48.52
CA LYS A 332 8.95 6.87 -48.27
C LYS A 332 7.66 7.43 -48.86
N ARG A 333 7.29 7.03 -50.07
CA ARG A 333 6.07 7.47 -50.75
C ARG A 333 4.81 6.97 -50.05
N SER A 334 4.79 5.70 -49.65
CA SER A 334 3.71 5.13 -48.83
C SER A 334 3.52 5.91 -47.53
N LYS A 335 4.62 6.31 -46.85
CA LYS A 335 4.54 7.16 -45.65
C LYS A 335 3.88 8.51 -45.90
N VAL A 336 4.16 9.14 -47.05
CA VAL A 336 3.53 10.41 -47.45
C VAL A 336 2.05 10.21 -47.76
N TYR A 337 1.68 9.16 -48.50
CA TYR A 337 0.27 8.84 -48.76
C TYR A 337 -0.55 8.56 -47.50
N VAL A 338 0.06 7.93 -46.47
CA VAL A 338 -0.57 7.79 -45.15
C VAL A 338 -0.72 9.16 -44.44
N ALA A 339 0.22 10.09 -44.61
CA ALA A 339 0.07 11.42 -44.04
C ALA A 339 -1.06 12.22 -44.72
N ASP A 340 -1.24 12.03 -46.02
CA ASP A 340 -2.19 12.78 -46.85
C ASP A 340 -3.60 12.16 -46.92
N GLY A 341 -3.85 11.04 -46.23
CA GLY A 341 -5.16 10.39 -46.21
C GLY A 341 -5.45 9.45 -47.39
N LEU A 342 -4.46 9.14 -48.22
CA LEU A 342 -4.58 8.35 -49.45
C LEU A 342 -4.26 6.87 -49.20
N TRP A 343 -5.11 6.19 -48.42
CA TRP A 343 -4.85 4.86 -47.87
C TRP A 343 -4.68 3.76 -48.92
N GLU A 344 -5.47 3.78 -49.99
CA GLU A 344 -5.40 2.78 -51.07
C GLU A 344 -4.08 2.85 -51.85
N LEU A 345 -3.60 4.07 -52.11
CA LEU A 345 -2.29 4.30 -52.76
C LEU A 345 -1.14 3.91 -51.84
N ALA A 346 -1.25 4.22 -50.54
CA ALA A 346 -0.29 3.78 -49.53
C ALA A 346 -0.21 2.25 -49.43
N LEU A 347 -1.36 1.57 -49.48
CA LEU A 347 -1.48 0.11 -49.43
C LEU A 347 -0.90 -0.55 -50.68
N ASN A 348 -1.13 0.03 -51.86
CA ASN A 348 -0.55 -0.45 -53.12
C ASN A 348 0.98 -0.38 -53.09
N ASP A 349 1.53 0.74 -52.63
CA ASP A 349 2.98 0.90 -52.46
C ASP A 349 3.55 -0.08 -51.42
N ALA A 350 2.83 -0.32 -50.31
CA ALA A 350 3.24 -1.27 -49.29
C ALA A 350 3.23 -2.72 -49.79
N ASN A 351 2.17 -3.14 -50.51
CA ASN A 351 2.11 -4.47 -51.12
C ASN A 351 3.22 -4.65 -52.17
N LYS A 352 3.51 -3.62 -52.97
CA LYS A 352 4.61 -3.64 -53.94
C LYS A 352 5.99 -3.75 -53.29
N VAL A 353 6.17 -3.14 -52.11
CA VAL A 353 7.40 -3.35 -51.30
C VAL A 353 7.50 -4.80 -50.82
N ILE A 354 6.39 -5.39 -50.36
CA ILE A 354 6.36 -6.81 -49.92
C ILE A 354 6.62 -7.76 -51.09
N GLU A 355 6.11 -7.47 -52.29
CA GLU A 355 6.39 -8.25 -53.50
C GLU A 355 7.88 -8.21 -53.90
N LEU A 356 8.50 -7.02 -53.82
CA LEU A 356 9.89 -6.80 -54.20
C LEU A 356 10.89 -7.30 -53.15
N ASP A 357 10.52 -7.26 -51.86
CA ASP A 357 11.31 -7.78 -50.76
C ASP A 357 10.42 -8.38 -49.66
N PRO A 358 10.00 -9.66 -49.81
CA PRO A 358 9.14 -10.37 -48.86
C PRO A 358 9.80 -10.61 -47.48
N SER A 359 11.10 -10.37 -47.37
CA SER A 359 11.87 -10.49 -46.13
C SER A 359 11.94 -9.18 -45.36
N SER A 360 11.58 -8.06 -46.00
CA SER A 360 11.64 -6.73 -45.39
C SER A 360 10.45 -6.48 -44.46
N PRO A 361 10.69 -6.23 -43.16
CA PRO A 361 9.62 -5.90 -42.24
C PRO A 361 9.00 -4.52 -42.53
N TRP A 362 9.73 -3.62 -43.21
CA TRP A 362 9.24 -2.29 -43.55
C TRP A 362 8.06 -2.28 -44.53
N GLY A 363 7.94 -3.28 -45.42
CA GLY A 363 6.76 -3.43 -46.27
C GLY A 363 5.49 -3.73 -45.47
N TYR A 364 5.62 -4.63 -44.50
CA TYR A 364 4.53 -5.01 -43.59
C TYR A 364 4.17 -3.88 -42.62
N GLU A 365 5.15 -3.11 -42.13
CA GLU A 365 4.94 -1.90 -41.33
C GLU A 365 4.11 -0.84 -42.09
N ARG A 366 4.46 -0.58 -43.36
CA ARG A 366 3.72 0.37 -44.21
C ARG A 366 2.30 -0.12 -44.52
N LYS A 367 2.14 -1.43 -44.74
CA LYS A 367 0.84 -2.08 -44.96
C LYS A 367 -0.05 -1.94 -43.73
N HIS A 368 0.49 -2.22 -42.56
CA HIS A 368 -0.18 -1.98 -41.28
C HIS A 368 -0.66 -0.53 -41.16
N ALA A 369 0.23 0.45 -41.39
CA ALA A 369 -0.09 1.87 -41.21
C ALA A 369 -1.21 2.35 -42.15
N ALA A 370 -1.23 1.85 -43.39
CA ALA A 370 -2.29 2.15 -44.35
C ALA A 370 -3.64 1.53 -43.95
N LEU A 371 -3.66 0.26 -43.54
CA LEU A 371 -4.88 -0.45 -43.13
C LEU A 371 -5.46 0.11 -41.82
N HIS A 372 -4.59 0.44 -40.85
CA HIS A 372 -5.00 1.07 -39.60
C HIS A 372 -5.74 2.39 -39.85
N LYS A 373 -5.19 3.25 -40.70
CA LYS A 373 -5.79 4.54 -41.02
C LYS A 373 -7.03 4.43 -41.90
N ALA A 374 -7.16 3.35 -42.67
CA ALA A 374 -8.38 3.01 -43.41
C ALA A 374 -9.50 2.43 -42.51
N GLY A 375 -9.22 2.13 -41.24
CA GLY A 375 -10.19 1.52 -40.31
C GLY A 375 -10.31 0.01 -40.42
N ASP A 376 -9.48 -0.65 -41.22
CA ASP A 376 -9.42 -2.11 -41.35
C ASP A 376 -8.45 -2.70 -40.32
N TYR A 377 -8.89 -2.70 -39.07
CA TYR A 377 -8.04 -3.05 -37.93
C TYR A 377 -7.63 -4.54 -37.90
N GLU A 378 -8.47 -5.43 -38.41
CA GLU A 378 -8.18 -6.87 -38.42
C GLU A 378 -7.02 -7.21 -39.37
N ASN A 379 -7.07 -6.68 -40.59
CA ASN A 379 -5.97 -6.84 -41.53
C ASN A 379 -4.74 -6.04 -41.12
N ALA A 380 -4.91 -4.92 -40.41
CA ALA A 380 -3.79 -4.17 -39.83
C ALA A 380 -3.05 -4.98 -38.76
N VAL A 381 -3.76 -5.69 -37.87
CA VAL A 381 -3.16 -6.59 -36.86
C VAL A 381 -2.43 -7.74 -37.54
N ASN A 382 -3.05 -8.41 -38.52
CA ASN A 382 -2.41 -9.49 -39.29
C ASN A 382 -1.12 -9.02 -39.98
N ALA A 383 -1.12 -7.82 -40.58
CA ALA A 383 0.06 -7.23 -41.20
C ALA A 383 1.16 -6.93 -40.16
N PHE A 384 0.78 -6.51 -38.95
CA PHE A 384 1.71 -6.26 -37.85
C PHE A 384 2.33 -7.55 -37.29
N GLU A 385 1.55 -8.61 -37.09
CA GLU A 385 2.09 -9.92 -36.69
C GLU A 385 3.04 -10.50 -37.75
N ALA A 386 2.68 -10.35 -39.02
CA ALA A 386 3.56 -10.71 -40.13
C ALA A 386 4.87 -9.91 -40.09
N MET A 387 4.82 -8.61 -39.81
CA MET A 387 6.02 -7.77 -39.61
C MET A 387 6.91 -8.32 -38.49
N LEU A 388 6.34 -8.61 -37.32
CA LEU A 388 7.09 -9.13 -36.15
C LEU A 388 7.77 -10.48 -36.46
N SER A 389 7.08 -11.37 -37.19
CA SER A 389 7.62 -12.65 -37.64
C SER A 389 8.79 -12.51 -38.62
N LYS A 390 8.82 -11.44 -39.42
CA LYS A 390 9.96 -11.14 -40.31
C LYS A 390 11.11 -10.47 -39.58
N MET A 391 10.81 -9.61 -38.59
CA MET A 391 11.82 -8.97 -37.74
C MET A 391 12.59 -9.98 -36.89
N SER A 392 11.93 -10.99 -36.31
CA SER A 392 12.60 -12.01 -35.49
C SER A 392 13.59 -12.90 -36.27
N LYS A 393 13.50 -12.91 -37.60
CA LYS A 393 14.40 -13.65 -38.51
C LYS A 393 15.52 -12.79 -39.09
N SER A 394 15.57 -11.49 -38.77
CA SER A 394 16.58 -10.55 -39.28
C SER A 394 17.79 -10.46 -38.34
N THR A 395 19.00 -10.33 -38.90
CA THR A 395 20.27 -10.23 -38.15
C THR A 395 20.70 -8.77 -37.86
N ASP A 396 19.82 -7.79 -38.11
CA ASP A 396 20.12 -6.36 -37.94
C ASP A 396 19.82 -5.90 -36.49
N PRO A 397 20.84 -5.58 -35.66
CA PRO A 397 20.66 -5.21 -34.25
C PRO A 397 19.89 -3.90 -34.05
N GLY A 398 19.73 -3.06 -35.09
CA GLY A 398 18.92 -1.84 -35.05
C GLY A 398 17.41 -2.06 -35.20
N LEU A 399 16.97 -3.25 -35.61
CA LEU A 399 15.57 -3.58 -35.84
C LEU A 399 14.85 -4.18 -34.61
N HIS A 400 15.57 -4.59 -33.57
CA HIS A 400 15.00 -5.07 -32.32
C HIS A 400 14.53 -3.90 -31.41
N ARG A 401 13.64 -3.05 -31.93
CA ARG A 401 12.88 -2.09 -31.11
C ARG A 401 11.74 -2.81 -30.39
N HIS A 402 11.43 -2.34 -29.18
CA HIS A 402 10.47 -2.91 -28.24
C HIS A 402 9.03 -2.98 -28.79
N TYR A 403 8.72 -4.02 -29.55
CA TYR A 403 7.34 -4.40 -29.84
C TYR A 403 6.88 -5.36 -28.74
N ILE A 404 6.18 -4.85 -27.72
CA ILE A 404 5.66 -5.66 -26.62
C ILE A 404 4.27 -6.17 -27.00
N ASN A 405 4.06 -7.47 -26.79
CA ASN A 405 2.78 -8.14 -26.94
C ASN A 405 1.76 -7.52 -25.95
N PRO A 406 0.54 -7.10 -26.38
CA PRO A 406 -0.47 -6.42 -25.56
C PRO A 406 -0.99 -7.18 -24.31
N THR A 407 -0.51 -8.40 -24.07
CA THR A 407 -0.99 -9.30 -23.02
C THR A 407 -0.61 -8.90 -21.59
N ASN A 408 0.35 -7.99 -21.38
CA ASN A 408 0.84 -7.63 -20.03
C ASN A 408 -0.03 -6.63 -19.25
N THR A 409 -0.89 -5.83 -19.89
CA THR A 409 -1.80 -4.88 -19.22
C THR A 409 -3.11 -5.52 -18.74
N ARG A 410 -3.46 -6.70 -19.30
CA ARG A 410 -4.67 -7.49 -18.95
C ARG A 410 -4.65 -8.01 -17.51
N THR A 411 -3.49 -8.30 -16.96
CA THR A 411 -3.35 -9.06 -15.70
C THR A 411 -3.71 -8.25 -14.46
N HIS A 412 -3.48 -6.93 -14.45
CA HIS A 412 -3.69 -6.11 -13.25
C HIS A 412 -5.18 -5.82 -12.98
N ALA A 413 -5.94 -5.41 -14.00
CA ALA A 413 -7.37 -5.07 -13.83
C ALA A 413 -8.25 -6.29 -13.46
N ILE A 414 -7.86 -7.48 -13.93
CA ILE A 414 -8.60 -8.73 -13.68
C ILE A 414 -8.20 -9.38 -12.35
N ARG A 415 -7.01 -9.08 -11.80
CA ARG A 415 -6.51 -9.80 -10.62
C ARG A 415 -7.44 -9.64 -9.42
N ASP A 416 -7.88 -8.42 -9.16
CA ASP A 416 -8.57 -8.06 -7.93
C ASP A 416 -10.11 -8.06 -8.06
N SER A 417 -10.66 -8.49 -9.21
CA SER A 417 -12.11 -8.67 -9.45
C SER A 417 -12.60 -10.10 -9.14
N PRO A 418 -13.92 -10.30 -8.98
CA PRO A 418 -14.51 -11.64 -8.84
C PRO A 418 -14.10 -12.58 -9.98
N ARG A 419 -13.93 -13.87 -9.66
CA ARG A 419 -13.54 -14.89 -10.64
C ARG A 419 -14.55 -15.11 -11.75
N VAL A 420 -15.83 -15.09 -11.38
CA VAL A 420 -16.94 -15.30 -12.30
C VAL A 420 -17.83 -14.07 -12.22
N LEU A 421 -18.20 -13.54 -13.37
CA LEU A 421 -19.07 -12.38 -13.52
C LEU A 421 -20.14 -12.68 -14.57
N ILE A 422 -21.30 -12.05 -14.42
CA ILE A 422 -22.36 -12.08 -15.43
C ILE A 422 -22.03 -11.00 -16.45
N ASN A 423 -21.95 -11.37 -17.73
CA ASN A 423 -21.93 -10.42 -18.82
C ASN A 423 -23.35 -9.85 -19.01
N THR A 424 -23.53 -8.56 -18.74
CA THR A 424 -24.85 -7.88 -18.74
C THR A 424 -25.47 -7.75 -20.13
N THR A 425 -24.72 -8.01 -21.20
CA THR A 425 -25.26 -7.96 -22.56
C THR A 425 -25.82 -9.32 -22.97
N SER A 426 -25.07 -10.39 -22.69
CA SER A 426 -25.43 -11.76 -23.08
C SER A 426 -26.17 -12.54 -22.00
N GLY A 427 -26.12 -12.12 -20.74
CA GLY A 427 -26.64 -12.85 -19.59
C GLY A 427 -25.85 -14.13 -19.24
N ARG A 428 -24.65 -14.32 -19.79
CA ARG A 428 -23.79 -15.48 -19.52
C ARG A 428 -22.88 -15.25 -18.33
N LEU A 429 -22.66 -16.29 -17.52
CA LEU A 429 -21.56 -16.34 -16.56
C LEU A 429 -20.26 -16.58 -17.32
N LEU A 430 -19.25 -15.74 -17.08
CA LEU A 430 -17.94 -15.83 -17.71
C LEU A 430 -16.84 -15.78 -16.66
N ASP A 431 -15.88 -16.70 -16.77
CA ASP A 431 -14.66 -16.68 -15.95
C ASP A 431 -13.65 -15.61 -16.43
N LYS A 432 -12.55 -15.43 -15.71
CA LYS A 432 -11.50 -14.44 -16.04
C LYS A 432 -10.89 -14.64 -17.44
N SER A 433 -10.84 -15.87 -17.95
CA SER A 433 -10.31 -16.18 -19.28
C SER A 433 -11.31 -15.78 -20.37
N GLU A 434 -12.58 -16.15 -20.18
CA GLU A 434 -13.69 -15.84 -21.08
C GLU A 434 -14.02 -14.35 -21.10
N GLN A 435 -13.99 -13.67 -19.96
CA GLN A 435 -14.18 -12.21 -19.86
C GLN A 435 -13.21 -11.46 -20.76
N ALA A 436 -11.97 -11.94 -20.83
CA ALA A 436 -10.97 -11.30 -21.64
C ALA A 436 -10.96 -11.76 -23.11
N ALA A 437 -11.36 -12.99 -23.41
CA ALA A 437 -11.72 -13.34 -24.78
C ALA A 437 -12.87 -12.46 -25.31
N SER A 438 -13.85 -12.14 -24.44
CA SER A 438 -14.92 -11.19 -24.76
C SER A 438 -14.38 -9.79 -25.03
N PHE A 439 -13.42 -9.30 -24.22
CA PHE A 439 -12.76 -8.01 -24.47
C PHE A 439 -12.02 -7.99 -25.81
N GLU A 440 -11.27 -9.06 -26.11
CA GLU A 440 -10.47 -9.20 -27.33
C GLU A 440 -11.32 -9.16 -28.61
N SER A 441 -12.57 -9.60 -28.52
CA SER A 441 -13.51 -9.54 -29.63
C SER A 441 -14.01 -8.13 -29.95
N LEU A 442 -13.89 -7.16 -29.03
CA LEU A 442 -14.46 -5.83 -29.19
C LEU A 442 -13.70 -4.97 -30.21
N PRO A 443 -14.41 -4.15 -31.01
CA PRO A 443 -13.78 -3.20 -31.93
C PRO A 443 -12.81 -2.24 -31.23
N VAL A 444 -13.12 -1.83 -30.00
CA VAL A 444 -12.27 -0.95 -29.18
C VAL A 444 -10.93 -1.62 -28.87
N PHE A 445 -10.93 -2.91 -28.53
CA PHE A 445 -9.69 -3.66 -28.32
C PHE A 445 -8.90 -3.79 -29.63
N LYS A 446 -9.56 -4.17 -30.73
CA LYS A 446 -8.91 -4.26 -32.04
C LYS A 446 -8.30 -2.91 -32.46
N GLN A 447 -9.01 -1.81 -32.23
CA GLN A 447 -8.54 -0.45 -32.47
C GLN A 447 -7.34 -0.10 -31.57
N LEU A 448 -7.43 -0.42 -30.28
CA LEU A 448 -6.35 -0.24 -29.29
C LEU A 448 -5.08 -0.94 -29.77
N ILE A 449 -5.13 -2.24 -30.05
CA ILE A 449 -3.98 -3.03 -30.53
C ILE A 449 -3.43 -2.48 -31.83
N SER A 450 -4.31 -2.15 -32.77
CA SER A 450 -3.90 -1.63 -34.07
C SER A 450 -3.15 -0.30 -33.97
N SER A 451 -3.42 0.52 -32.94
CA SER A 451 -2.75 1.81 -32.74
C SER A 451 -1.31 1.70 -32.17
N MET A 452 -0.88 0.51 -31.76
CA MET A 452 0.37 0.27 -31.00
C MET A 452 1.60 -0.03 -31.87
N THR A 453 1.88 0.76 -32.91
CA THR A 453 2.95 0.42 -33.88
C THR A 453 4.24 1.22 -33.81
N THR A 454 4.32 2.21 -32.91
CA THR A 454 5.60 2.93 -32.65
C THR A 454 5.85 3.26 -31.19
N ILE A 455 4.82 3.54 -30.38
CA ILE A 455 4.88 3.83 -28.93
C ILE A 455 3.63 3.22 -28.27
N ILE A 456 3.78 2.63 -27.08
CA ILE A 456 2.66 2.08 -26.31
C ILE A 456 1.97 3.23 -25.56
N ASP A 457 0.70 3.50 -25.88
CA ASP A 457 -0.15 4.42 -25.12
C ASP A 457 -0.66 3.71 -23.85
N HIS A 458 0.21 3.57 -22.86
CA HIS A 458 -0.11 2.92 -21.58
C HIS A 458 -1.33 3.55 -20.91
N THR A 459 -1.51 4.86 -21.05
CA THR A 459 -2.64 5.59 -20.46
C THR A 459 -3.97 5.22 -21.08
N ARG A 460 -4.05 5.12 -22.40
CA ARG A 460 -5.28 4.70 -23.09
C ARG A 460 -5.58 3.23 -22.86
N ILE A 461 -4.56 2.38 -22.87
CA ILE A 461 -4.72 0.95 -22.59
C ILE A 461 -5.24 0.75 -21.16
N GLU A 462 -4.59 1.38 -20.18
CA GLU A 462 -5.03 1.31 -18.79
C GLU A 462 -6.45 1.87 -18.62
N HIS A 463 -6.78 2.98 -19.27
CA HIS A 463 -8.12 3.54 -19.25
C HIS A 463 -9.15 2.55 -19.84
N ASP A 464 -8.99 2.11 -21.09
CA ASP A 464 -9.96 1.27 -21.80
C ASP A 464 -10.11 -0.11 -21.13
N VAL A 465 -9.00 -0.71 -20.67
CA VAL A 465 -9.00 -1.96 -19.89
C VAL A 465 -9.72 -1.74 -18.57
N THR A 466 -9.37 -0.69 -17.81
CA THR A 466 -9.99 -0.42 -16.51
C THR A 466 -11.47 -0.13 -16.66
N GLN A 467 -11.90 0.64 -17.67
CA GLN A 467 -13.32 0.90 -17.95
C GLN A 467 -14.08 -0.38 -18.25
N TYR A 468 -13.51 -1.25 -19.10
CA TYR A 468 -14.18 -2.48 -19.51
C TYR A 468 -14.39 -3.45 -18.34
N TYR A 469 -13.41 -3.59 -17.45
CA TYR A 469 -13.48 -4.50 -16.30
C TYR A 469 -14.20 -3.92 -15.08
N ARG A 470 -14.80 -2.72 -15.16
CA ARG A 470 -15.69 -2.21 -14.12
C ARG A 470 -16.89 -3.13 -13.96
N TYR A 471 -17.23 -3.44 -12.71
CA TYR A 471 -18.35 -4.29 -12.38
C TYR A 471 -19.23 -3.68 -11.28
N ALA A 472 -20.49 -4.12 -11.26
CA ALA A 472 -21.44 -3.81 -10.21
C ALA A 472 -21.72 -5.04 -9.33
N MET A 473 -22.02 -4.80 -8.06
CA MET A 473 -22.37 -5.83 -7.09
C MET A 473 -23.86 -5.79 -6.77
N PHE A 474 -24.45 -6.97 -6.59
CA PHE A 474 -25.82 -7.09 -6.11
C PHE A 474 -25.84 -7.39 -4.62
N SER A 475 -26.57 -6.57 -3.87
CA SER A 475 -26.82 -6.74 -2.46
C SER A 475 -28.33 -6.89 -2.24
N HIS A 476 -28.77 -8.06 -1.82
CA HIS A 476 -30.19 -8.37 -1.65
C HIS A 476 -30.42 -9.43 -0.58
N GLU A 477 -31.64 -9.51 -0.08
CA GLU A 477 -32.09 -10.61 0.76
C GLU A 477 -32.32 -11.86 -0.09
N ARG A 478 -31.54 -12.93 0.18
CA ARG A 478 -31.59 -14.18 -0.58
C ARG A 478 -32.88 -14.95 -0.30
N GLU A 479 -33.51 -15.45 -1.37
CA GLU A 479 -34.69 -16.32 -1.31
C GLU A 479 -34.36 -17.76 -1.75
N ASP A 480 -35.12 -18.75 -1.25
CA ASP A 480 -34.82 -20.19 -1.45
C ASP A 480 -34.79 -20.62 -2.93
N ASN A 481 -35.55 -19.94 -3.78
CA ASN A 481 -35.71 -20.26 -5.21
C ASN A 481 -34.91 -19.34 -6.13
N GLU A 482 -33.87 -18.68 -5.62
CA GLU A 482 -32.97 -17.88 -6.46
C GLU A 482 -32.11 -18.75 -7.37
N PRO A 483 -31.82 -18.30 -8.60
CA PRO A 483 -31.03 -19.07 -9.55
C PRO A 483 -29.59 -19.24 -9.04
N LEU A 484 -29.17 -20.50 -8.86
CA LEU A 484 -27.83 -20.85 -8.41
C LEU A 484 -26.84 -20.93 -9.59
N PHE A 485 -25.53 -20.99 -9.26
CA PHE A 485 -24.43 -21.10 -10.22
C PHE A 485 -24.70 -22.12 -11.34
N GLU A 486 -25.02 -23.38 -10.99
CA GLU A 486 -25.25 -24.44 -11.98
C GLU A 486 -26.40 -24.14 -12.97
N LYS A 487 -27.48 -23.51 -12.47
CA LYS A 487 -28.64 -23.17 -13.29
C LYS A 487 -28.26 -22.12 -14.33
N VAL A 488 -27.59 -21.06 -13.89
CA VAL A 488 -27.20 -19.92 -14.74
C VAL A 488 -26.07 -20.29 -15.71
N MET A 489 -25.23 -21.26 -15.34
CA MET A 489 -24.23 -21.82 -16.25
C MET A 489 -24.87 -22.56 -17.45
N ARG A 490 -26.03 -23.18 -17.26
CA ARG A 490 -26.75 -23.94 -18.31
C ARG A 490 -27.73 -23.07 -19.09
N VAL A 491 -28.40 -22.15 -18.41
CA VAL A 491 -29.43 -21.26 -18.97
C VAL A 491 -29.02 -19.82 -18.68
N ILE A 492 -28.80 -19.03 -19.73
CA ILE A 492 -28.42 -17.62 -19.58
C ILE A 492 -29.49 -16.85 -18.80
N VAL A 493 -29.10 -15.79 -18.09
CA VAL A 493 -29.98 -15.03 -17.19
C VAL A 493 -31.29 -14.61 -17.86
N TYR A 494 -31.26 -14.20 -19.12
CA TYR A 494 -32.43 -13.70 -19.84
C TYR A 494 -33.40 -14.79 -20.30
N ASP A 495 -32.94 -16.05 -20.39
CA ASP A 495 -33.75 -17.19 -20.79
C ASP A 495 -34.29 -17.98 -19.58
N LEU A 496 -34.01 -17.52 -18.36
CA LEU A 496 -34.58 -18.11 -17.15
C LEU A 496 -36.10 -17.95 -17.16
N GLU A 497 -36.80 -18.99 -16.71
CA GLU A 497 -38.26 -18.99 -16.54
C GLU A 497 -38.73 -17.78 -15.72
N ASP A 498 -39.90 -17.24 -16.06
CA ASP A 498 -40.49 -16.10 -15.35
C ASP A 498 -40.88 -16.52 -13.93
N SER A 499 -40.17 -15.95 -12.96
CA SER A 499 -40.44 -16.10 -11.54
C SER A 499 -39.91 -14.86 -10.83
N PRO A 500 -40.51 -14.44 -9.69
CA PRO A 500 -40.04 -13.26 -8.96
C PRO A 500 -38.53 -13.29 -8.65
N THR A 501 -37.99 -14.48 -8.31
CA THR A 501 -36.57 -14.67 -7.99
C THR A 501 -35.65 -14.63 -9.22
N ASN A 502 -36.08 -15.13 -10.38
CA ASN A 502 -35.30 -15.03 -11.62
C ASN A 502 -35.38 -13.60 -12.20
N ASP A 503 -36.56 -12.98 -12.14
CA ASP A 503 -36.82 -11.63 -12.62
C ASP A 503 -36.00 -10.59 -11.85
N LYS A 504 -35.76 -10.85 -10.56
CA LYS A 504 -34.84 -10.08 -9.74
C LYS A 504 -33.43 -10.03 -10.34
N LEU A 505 -32.88 -11.18 -10.75
CA LEU A 505 -31.56 -11.23 -11.39
C LEU A 505 -31.57 -10.59 -12.79
N LYS A 506 -32.63 -10.80 -13.58
CA LYS A 506 -32.81 -10.17 -14.89
C LYS A 506 -32.81 -8.64 -14.77
N MET A 507 -33.54 -8.11 -13.79
CA MET A 507 -33.68 -6.67 -13.57
C MET A 507 -32.39 -6.05 -13.03
N PHE A 508 -31.69 -6.72 -12.11
CA PHE A 508 -30.35 -6.31 -11.69
C PHE A 508 -29.40 -6.18 -12.90
N CYS A 509 -29.32 -7.21 -13.76
CA CYS A 509 -28.48 -7.16 -14.96
C CYS A 509 -28.88 -6.03 -15.91
N LYS A 510 -30.18 -5.75 -16.03
CA LYS A 510 -30.69 -4.63 -16.82
C LYS A 510 -30.24 -3.27 -16.25
N ILE A 511 -30.38 -3.04 -14.95
CA ILE A 511 -29.94 -1.78 -14.30
C ILE A 511 -28.45 -1.56 -14.48
N VAL A 512 -27.65 -2.61 -14.30
CA VAL A 512 -26.18 -2.54 -14.46
C VAL A 512 -25.82 -2.23 -15.92
N ARG A 513 -26.51 -2.84 -16.89
CA ARG A 513 -26.34 -2.53 -18.32
C ARG A 513 -26.73 -1.09 -18.65
N ASP A 514 -27.85 -0.63 -18.14
CA ASP A 514 -28.36 0.73 -18.40
C ASP A 514 -27.45 1.80 -17.76
N ALA A 515 -26.70 1.43 -16.71
CA ALA A 515 -25.61 2.22 -16.14
C ALA A 515 -24.29 2.17 -16.93
N GLY A 516 -24.25 1.47 -18.08
CA GLY A 516 -23.08 1.36 -18.96
C GLY A 516 -22.03 0.34 -18.54
N LEU A 517 -22.35 -0.58 -17.61
CA LEU A 517 -21.41 -1.59 -17.11
C LEU A 517 -21.62 -2.94 -17.80
N HIS A 518 -20.50 -3.58 -18.18
CA HIS A 518 -20.52 -4.90 -18.84
C HIS A 518 -20.65 -6.07 -17.87
N TRP A 519 -20.31 -5.86 -16.60
CA TRP A 519 -20.13 -6.92 -15.63
C TRP A 519 -20.98 -6.71 -14.39
N ALA A 520 -21.71 -7.76 -14.02
CA ALA A 520 -22.52 -7.79 -12.82
C ALA A 520 -22.15 -9.01 -11.97
N TRP A 521 -22.21 -8.86 -10.65
CA TRP A 521 -21.90 -9.93 -9.70
C TRP A 521 -23.06 -10.14 -8.73
N SER A 522 -23.39 -11.42 -8.47
CA SER A 522 -24.39 -11.85 -7.50
C SER A 522 -23.88 -13.07 -6.74
N ASP A 523 -23.94 -13.05 -5.42
CA ASP A 523 -23.44 -14.12 -4.53
C ASP A 523 -24.15 -15.48 -4.73
N THR A 524 -25.36 -15.46 -5.30
CA THR A 524 -26.17 -16.65 -5.57
C THR A 524 -25.70 -17.45 -6.77
N CYS A 525 -25.22 -16.79 -7.82
CA CYS A 525 -24.86 -17.44 -9.08
C CYS A 525 -23.44 -17.18 -9.58
N CYS A 526 -22.69 -16.25 -8.96
CA CYS A 526 -21.28 -16.00 -9.30
C CYS A 526 -20.29 -16.73 -8.37
N ILE A 527 -20.79 -17.45 -7.36
CA ILE A 527 -19.99 -18.29 -6.47
C ILE A 527 -20.41 -19.74 -6.70
N ASN A 528 -19.46 -20.59 -7.12
CA ASN A 528 -19.67 -22.02 -7.09
C ASN A 528 -19.52 -22.52 -5.65
N ARG A 529 -20.63 -22.89 -5.02
CA ARG A 529 -20.66 -23.33 -3.62
C ARG A 529 -20.33 -24.81 -3.45
N GLU A 530 -20.28 -25.58 -4.53
CA GLU A 530 -19.86 -26.99 -4.51
C GLU A 530 -18.33 -27.14 -4.56
N ASP A 531 -17.62 -26.05 -4.88
CA ASP A 531 -16.17 -25.99 -4.88
C ASP A 531 -15.71 -25.23 -3.62
N ASP A 532 -15.25 -25.98 -2.61
CA ASP A 532 -14.78 -25.44 -1.33
C ASP A 532 -13.67 -24.39 -1.50
N PHE A 533 -12.79 -24.56 -2.49
CA PHE A 533 -11.70 -23.63 -2.75
C PHE A 533 -12.24 -22.30 -3.27
N LEU A 534 -13.16 -22.33 -4.23
CA LEU A 534 -13.79 -21.12 -4.77
C LEU A 534 -14.68 -20.43 -3.73
N LEU A 535 -15.41 -21.20 -2.93
CA LEU A 535 -16.22 -20.66 -1.84
C LEU A 535 -15.35 -19.94 -0.79
N GLN A 536 -14.26 -20.57 -0.37
CA GLN A 536 -13.33 -19.98 0.59
C GLN A 536 -12.68 -18.70 0.03
N GLU A 537 -12.22 -18.73 -1.22
CA GLU A 537 -11.66 -17.53 -1.86
C GLU A 537 -12.69 -16.40 -1.91
N ALA A 538 -13.93 -16.71 -2.29
CA ALA A 538 -15.00 -15.72 -2.36
C ALA A 538 -15.27 -15.07 -1.00
N LEU A 539 -15.41 -15.86 0.07
CA LEU A 539 -15.72 -15.34 1.40
C LEU A 539 -14.60 -14.43 1.96
N VAL A 540 -13.33 -14.74 1.66
CA VAL A 540 -12.17 -13.92 2.06
C VAL A 540 -12.03 -12.67 1.18
N ALA A 541 -12.40 -12.75 -0.10
CA ALA A 541 -12.23 -11.67 -1.06
C ALA A 541 -13.43 -10.72 -1.18
N MET A 542 -14.62 -11.12 -0.72
CA MET A 542 -15.87 -10.41 -1.00
C MET A 542 -15.84 -8.94 -0.54
N PHE A 543 -15.28 -8.64 0.63
CA PHE A 543 -15.11 -7.25 1.09
C PHE A 543 -14.29 -6.43 0.08
N ARG A 544 -13.17 -6.98 -0.43
CA ARG A 544 -12.34 -6.31 -1.44
C ARG A 544 -13.09 -6.17 -2.76
N TRP A 545 -13.93 -7.14 -3.13
CA TRP A 545 -14.75 -7.07 -4.33
C TRP A 545 -15.83 -5.97 -4.24
N TYR A 546 -16.50 -5.82 -3.09
CA TYR A 546 -17.40 -4.68 -2.87
C TYR A 546 -16.62 -3.35 -2.91
N GLN A 547 -15.43 -3.29 -2.31
CA GLN A 547 -14.57 -2.10 -2.32
C GLN A 547 -14.06 -1.71 -3.72
N GLY A 548 -13.82 -2.71 -4.58
CA GLY A 548 -13.43 -2.54 -5.99
C GLY A 548 -14.59 -2.28 -6.94
N SER A 549 -15.84 -2.49 -6.51
CA SER A 549 -17.02 -2.27 -7.34
C SER A 549 -17.25 -0.79 -7.61
N VAL A 550 -17.75 -0.48 -8.82
CA VAL A 550 -18.10 0.89 -9.21
C VAL A 550 -19.50 1.27 -8.75
N LEU A 551 -20.36 0.28 -8.54
CA LEU A 551 -21.74 0.44 -8.09
C LEU A 551 -22.17 -0.79 -7.30
N THR A 552 -22.78 -0.58 -6.14
CA THR A 552 -23.54 -1.61 -5.45
C THR A 552 -25.02 -1.29 -5.50
N VAL A 553 -25.79 -2.20 -6.10
CA VAL A 553 -27.25 -2.11 -6.19
C VAL A 553 -27.84 -2.86 -5.01
N VAL A 554 -28.59 -2.16 -4.16
CA VAL A 554 -29.27 -2.75 -3.00
C VAL A 554 -30.76 -2.84 -3.29
N LEU A 555 -31.33 -4.05 -3.29
CA LEU A 555 -32.78 -4.25 -3.41
C LEU A 555 -33.41 -4.43 -2.02
N LEU A 556 -34.29 -3.50 -1.65
CA LEU A 556 -34.99 -3.49 -0.37
C LEU A 556 -36.35 -4.20 -0.50
N ARG A 557 -36.39 -5.45 -0.08
CA ARG A 557 -37.61 -6.27 -0.08
C ARG A 557 -38.68 -5.71 0.85
N GLY A 558 -39.95 -5.86 0.48
CA GLY A 558 -41.10 -5.43 1.29
C GLY A 558 -41.33 -3.91 1.34
N ILE A 559 -40.48 -3.10 0.70
CA ILE A 559 -40.65 -1.66 0.56
C ILE A 559 -41.21 -1.38 -0.84
N ARG A 560 -42.42 -0.83 -0.90
CA ARG A 560 -43.08 -0.46 -2.16
C ARG A 560 -43.01 1.03 -2.42
N SER A 561 -43.05 1.42 -3.69
CA SER A 561 -43.16 2.83 -4.07
C SER A 561 -44.56 3.40 -3.77
N PRO A 562 -44.67 4.65 -3.30
CA PRO A 562 -43.58 5.53 -2.87
C PRO A 562 -43.11 5.16 -1.47
N SER A 563 -41.80 4.91 -1.34
CA SER A 563 -41.16 4.63 -0.05
C SER A 563 -41.01 5.88 0.80
N ARG A 564 -41.07 5.74 2.12
CA ARG A 564 -41.07 6.85 3.08
C ARG A 564 -39.89 6.76 4.05
N HIS A 565 -39.65 7.86 4.74
CA HIS A 565 -38.68 7.90 5.83
C HIS A 565 -38.96 6.81 6.88
N GLY A 566 -37.92 6.10 7.27
CA GLY A 566 -37.96 5.01 8.24
C GLY A 566 -38.23 3.63 7.66
N ASP A 567 -38.55 3.54 6.36
CA ASP A 567 -38.70 2.23 5.71
C ASP A 567 -37.34 1.52 5.57
N LEU A 568 -36.25 2.26 5.33
CA LEU A 568 -34.90 1.70 5.34
C LEU A 568 -34.52 1.21 6.75
N ILE A 569 -34.88 1.97 7.79
CA ILE A 569 -34.63 1.60 9.20
C ILE A 569 -35.25 0.24 9.54
N ARG A 570 -36.49 0.01 9.10
CA ARG A 570 -37.25 -1.23 9.35
C ARG A 570 -36.93 -2.35 8.35
N SER A 571 -36.04 -2.12 7.39
CA SER A 571 -35.74 -3.10 6.37
C SER A 571 -34.99 -4.31 6.95
N ILE A 572 -35.39 -5.51 6.54
CA ILE A 572 -34.68 -6.76 6.83
C ILE A 572 -33.24 -6.69 6.32
N TRP A 573 -32.98 -5.93 5.25
CA TRP A 573 -31.62 -5.75 4.76
C TRP A 573 -30.69 -5.17 5.84
N ASN A 574 -31.15 -4.22 6.64
CA ASN A 574 -30.35 -3.59 7.70
C ASN A 574 -30.10 -4.51 8.90
N THR A 575 -30.92 -5.54 9.12
CA THR A 575 -30.70 -6.49 10.20
C THR A 575 -29.67 -7.55 9.85
N ARG A 576 -29.33 -7.75 8.58
CA ARG A 576 -28.41 -8.83 8.14
C ARG A 576 -26.95 -8.52 8.47
N VAL A 577 -26.21 -9.54 8.91
CA VAL A 577 -24.79 -9.41 9.21
C VAL A 577 -23.95 -9.07 7.96
N TRP A 578 -24.25 -9.72 6.83
CA TRP A 578 -23.52 -9.52 5.57
C TRP A 578 -23.74 -8.11 4.99
N ALA A 579 -24.93 -7.54 5.17
CA ALA A 579 -25.22 -6.16 4.75
C ALA A 579 -24.26 -5.13 5.37
N PHE A 580 -23.60 -5.46 6.48
CA PHE A 580 -22.60 -4.58 7.10
C PHE A 580 -21.40 -4.40 6.17
N GLN A 581 -20.79 -5.50 5.71
CA GLN A 581 -19.67 -5.38 4.77
C GLN A 581 -20.12 -4.85 3.41
N GLU A 582 -21.31 -5.23 2.93
CA GLU A 582 -21.85 -4.78 1.64
C GLU A 582 -22.05 -3.27 1.64
N TYR A 583 -22.53 -2.71 2.76
CA TYR A 583 -22.61 -1.27 2.93
C TYR A 583 -21.22 -0.64 3.05
N HIS A 584 -20.42 -1.05 4.03
CA HIS A 584 -19.19 -0.33 4.40
C HIS A 584 -18.07 -0.45 3.36
N ALA A 585 -17.92 -1.59 2.71
CA ALA A 585 -16.90 -1.76 1.68
C ALA A 585 -17.21 -0.94 0.42
N SER A 586 -18.49 -0.80 0.05
CA SER A 586 -18.91 -0.16 -1.19
C SER A 586 -18.69 1.34 -1.18
N LYS A 587 -18.05 1.87 -2.23
CA LYS A 587 -17.85 3.33 -2.38
C LYS A 587 -19.11 4.04 -2.84
N VAL A 588 -19.86 3.39 -3.73
CA VAL A 588 -21.10 3.91 -4.33
C VAL A 588 -22.22 2.90 -4.10
N ILE A 589 -23.33 3.35 -3.52
CA ILE A 589 -24.52 2.53 -3.28
C ILE A 589 -25.76 3.22 -3.85
N ARG A 590 -26.65 2.43 -4.44
CA ARG A 590 -28.01 2.85 -4.78
C ARG A 590 -29.03 1.87 -4.23
N PHE A 591 -29.97 2.38 -3.44
CA PHE A 591 -31.09 1.64 -2.88
C PHE A 591 -32.29 1.67 -3.82
N TYR A 592 -32.90 0.51 -4.01
CA TYR A 592 -34.09 0.30 -4.81
C TYR A 592 -35.19 -0.33 -3.96
N ASN A 593 -36.42 0.11 -4.20
CA ASN A 593 -37.64 -0.52 -3.69
C ASN A 593 -37.84 -1.90 -4.33
N GLU A 594 -38.75 -2.71 -3.78
CA GLU A 594 -39.09 -4.04 -4.29
C GLU A 594 -39.56 -4.03 -5.76
N ASP A 595 -40.13 -2.93 -6.22
CA ASP A 595 -40.57 -2.70 -7.61
C ASP A 595 -39.48 -2.11 -8.53
N TRP A 596 -38.22 -2.05 -8.07
CA TRP A 596 -37.06 -1.51 -8.79
C TRP A 596 -37.12 -0.01 -9.10
N THR A 597 -38.01 0.73 -8.42
CA THR A 597 -37.92 2.18 -8.35
C THR A 597 -36.85 2.61 -7.34
N LEU A 598 -36.28 3.80 -7.51
CA LEU A 598 -35.28 4.31 -6.57
C LEU A 598 -35.92 4.58 -5.21
N TYR A 599 -35.21 4.20 -4.15
CA TYR A 599 -35.66 4.51 -2.80
C TYR A 599 -35.80 6.02 -2.62
N ARG A 600 -36.99 6.43 -2.16
CA ARG A 600 -37.48 7.81 -2.00
C ARG A 600 -37.42 8.65 -3.28
N ASP A 601 -37.47 8.00 -4.45
CA ASP A 601 -37.34 8.64 -5.76
C ASP A 601 -36.05 9.49 -5.90
N LEU A 602 -35.01 9.15 -5.11
CA LEU A 602 -33.75 9.87 -5.07
C LEU A 602 -32.84 9.45 -6.23
N ASP A 603 -32.88 10.19 -7.33
CA ASP A 603 -31.98 10.00 -8.48
C ASP A 603 -30.67 10.76 -8.32
N ILE A 604 -29.88 10.33 -7.34
CA ILE A 604 -28.49 10.76 -7.16
C ILE A 604 -27.53 9.59 -7.45
N PRO A 605 -26.29 9.85 -7.90
CA PRO A 605 -25.34 8.79 -8.25
C PRO A 605 -24.96 7.89 -7.07
N ASN A 606 -24.93 8.45 -5.86
CA ASN A 606 -24.52 7.75 -4.65
C ASN A 606 -25.43 8.10 -3.47
N HIS A 607 -26.21 7.13 -2.99
CA HIS A 607 -27.09 7.31 -1.84
C HIS A 607 -26.32 7.51 -0.52
N LYS A 608 -25.03 7.17 -0.45
CA LYS A 608 -24.17 7.52 0.70
C LYS A 608 -23.86 9.01 0.82
N GLU A 609 -24.13 9.80 -0.21
CA GLU A 609 -23.94 11.26 -0.19
C GLU A 609 -25.24 12.01 0.18
N SER A 610 -26.37 11.29 0.31
CA SER A 610 -27.63 11.89 0.77
C SER A 610 -27.66 11.99 2.30
N PRO A 611 -27.85 13.20 2.86
CA PRO A 611 -28.06 13.38 4.31
C PRO A 611 -29.27 12.60 4.83
N GLU A 612 -30.33 12.49 4.02
CA GLU A 612 -31.55 11.78 4.40
C GLU A 612 -31.33 10.28 4.57
N ILE A 613 -30.57 9.66 3.64
CA ILE A 613 -30.21 8.25 3.74
C ILE A 613 -29.22 8.01 4.87
N LEU A 614 -28.22 8.88 5.02
CA LEU A 614 -27.26 8.78 6.12
C LEU A 614 -27.94 8.88 7.48
N SER A 615 -28.92 9.77 7.64
CA SER A 615 -29.70 9.89 8.87
C SER A 615 -30.49 8.61 9.18
N GLU A 616 -31.12 7.99 8.19
CA GLU A 616 -31.83 6.72 8.39
C GLU A 616 -30.87 5.57 8.70
N MET A 617 -29.72 5.53 8.05
CA MET A 617 -28.68 4.54 8.33
C MET A 617 -28.11 4.72 9.74
N GLU A 618 -27.89 5.96 10.18
CA GLU A 618 -27.44 6.28 11.53
C GLU A 618 -28.45 5.82 12.58
N GLU A 619 -29.74 6.09 12.37
CA GLU A 619 -30.80 5.62 13.27
C GLU A 619 -30.94 4.09 13.28
N ALA A 620 -30.87 3.45 12.11
CA ALA A 620 -30.96 2.00 11.97
C ALA A 620 -29.80 1.25 12.64
N THR A 621 -28.60 1.80 12.53
CA THR A 621 -27.37 1.14 12.99
C THR A 621 -26.91 1.61 14.37
N GLY A 622 -27.34 2.80 14.80
CA GLY A 622 -26.82 3.50 15.97
C GLY A 622 -25.40 4.06 15.77
N ILE A 623 -24.99 4.30 14.51
CA ILE A 623 -23.63 4.70 14.12
C ILE A 623 -23.67 6.08 13.51
N SER A 624 -22.83 7.01 13.99
CA SER A 624 -22.75 8.35 13.40
C SER A 624 -22.49 8.29 11.88
N ALA A 625 -23.11 9.20 11.12
CA ALA A 625 -22.89 9.32 9.67
C ALA A 625 -21.39 9.43 9.29
N ARG A 626 -20.57 10.05 10.17
CA ARG A 626 -19.12 10.11 9.99
C ARG A 626 -18.45 8.75 10.13
N ALA A 627 -18.79 7.98 11.17
CA ALA A 627 -18.24 6.64 11.36
C ALA A 627 -18.71 5.67 10.26
N LEU A 628 -19.94 5.83 9.74
CA LEU A 628 -20.47 5.05 8.63
C LEU A 628 -19.63 5.18 7.34
N THR A 629 -19.05 6.37 7.11
CA THR A 629 -18.26 6.68 5.92
C THR A 629 -16.75 6.53 6.12
N ALA A 630 -16.27 6.58 7.37
CA ALA A 630 -14.84 6.53 7.70
C ALA A 630 -14.29 5.12 8.02
N LEU A 631 -15.14 4.09 8.11
CA LEU A 631 -14.72 2.75 8.52
C LEU A 631 -13.72 2.12 7.54
N GLN A 632 -12.52 1.81 8.03
CA GLN A 632 -11.47 1.14 7.27
C GLN A 632 -11.30 -0.33 7.73
N PRO A 633 -10.99 -1.25 6.81
CA PRO A 633 -10.62 -2.61 7.17
C PRO A 633 -9.34 -2.64 8.00
N GLY A 634 -9.19 -3.62 8.88
CA GLY A 634 -8.01 -3.82 9.73
C GLY A 634 -8.35 -3.94 11.21
N LEU A 635 -7.31 -3.87 12.04
CA LEU A 635 -7.36 -4.16 13.49
C LEU A 635 -7.51 -2.91 14.37
N ASP A 636 -7.90 -1.77 13.80
CA ASP A 636 -8.25 -0.57 14.55
C ASP A 636 -9.71 -0.58 14.98
N ASN A 637 -10.00 0.03 16.14
CA ASN A 637 -11.34 0.16 16.73
C ASN A 637 -12.11 -1.18 16.79
N ILE A 638 -11.42 -2.26 17.19
CA ILE A 638 -11.96 -3.62 17.15
C ILE A 638 -13.28 -3.72 17.89
N ARG A 639 -13.33 -3.18 19.11
CA ARG A 639 -14.51 -3.26 19.95
C ARG A 639 -15.71 -2.51 19.36
N GLU A 640 -15.46 -1.37 18.73
CA GLU A 640 -16.48 -0.61 18.02
C GLU A 640 -17.04 -1.46 16.87
N LYS A 641 -16.19 -1.97 15.98
CA LYS A 641 -16.60 -2.86 14.87
C LYS A 641 -17.41 -4.07 15.35
N LEU A 642 -17.00 -4.73 16.43
CA LEU A 642 -17.74 -5.85 17.02
C LEU A 642 -19.10 -5.41 17.56
N PHE A 643 -19.19 -4.25 18.22
CA PHE A 643 -20.44 -3.66 18.66
C PHE A 643 -21.38 -3.38 17.48
N LEU A 644 -20.87 -2.81 16.37
CA LEU A 644 -21.67 -2.52 15.18
C LEU A 644 -22.35 -3.77 14.58
N VAL A 645 -21.65 -4.91 14.64
CA VAL A 645 -22.13 -6.15 14.04
C VAL A 645 -22.96 -6.99 15.01
N SER A 646 -22.78 -6.81 16.32
CA SER A 646 -23.45 -7.58 17.38
C SER A 646 -24.98 -7.52 17.39
N ARG A 647 -25.57 -6.50 16.77
CA ARG A 647 -27.04 -6.30 16.70
C ARG A 647 -27.66 -6.92 15.44
N ARG A 648 -26.85 -7.56 14.60
CA ARG A 648 -27.26 -8.12 13.32
C ARG A 648 -27.53 -9.62 13.42
N GLU A 649 -28.38 -10.10 12.53
CA GLU A 649 -28.83 -11.47 12.42
C GLU A 649 -28.04 -12.24 11.35
N THR A 650 -27.82 -13.52 11.63
CA THR A 650 -27.06 -14.44 10.78
C THR A 650 -27.94 -15.61 10.34
N THR A 651 -27.82 -16.03 9.09
CA THR A 651 -28.49 -17.25 8.60
C THR A 651 -27.80 -18.50 9.12
N HIS A 652 -26.47 -18.56 9.00
CA HIS A 652 -25.62 -19.59 9.61
C HIS A 652 -24.87 -18.99 10.79
N ILE A 653 -24.72 -19.73 11.89
CA ILE A 653 -24.03 -19.23 13.08
C ILE A 653 -22.57 -18.85 12.78
N GLU A 654 -21.93 -19.55 11.83
CA GLU A 654 -20.57 -19.31 11.39
C GLU A 654 -20.42 -17.97 10.65
N ASP A 655 -21.51 -17.43 10.08
CA ASP A 655 -21.49 -16.13 9.41
C ASP A 655 -21.23 -14.98 10.39
N GLU A 656 -21.40 -15.19 11.71
CA GLU A 656 -20.93 -14.25 12.73
C GLU A 656 -19.43 -14.01 12.64
N ALA A 657 -18.66 -14.99 12.14
CA ALA A 657 -17.23 -14.87 11.90
C ALA A 657 -16.90 -14.55 10.44
N TYR A 658 -17.48 -15.29 9.49
CA TYR A 658 -17.06 -15.20 8.10
C TYR A 658 -17.44 -13.86 7.45
N SER A 659 -18.53 -13.22 7.90
CA SER A 659 -18.89 -11.87 7.44
C SER A 659 -17.90 -10.78 7.88
N LEU A 660 -17.03 -11.08 8.85
CA LEU A 660 -16.09 -10.14 9.45
C LEU A 660 -14.65 -10.29 8.93
N LEU A 661 -14.35 -11.31 8.14
CA LEU A 661 -12.99 -11.59 7.66
C LEU A 661 -12.38 -10.38 6.96
N GLY A 662 -13.10 -9.80 6.00
CA GLY A 662 -12.63 -8.62 5.28
C GLY A 662 -12.53 -7.36 6.14
N ILE A 663 -13.45 -7.18 7.09
CA ILE A 663 -13.47 -6.02 8.00
C ILE A 663 -12.27 -5.99 8.93
N PHE A 664 -11.83 -7.16 9.42
CA PHE A 664 -10.63 -7.27 10.25
C PHE A 664 -9.35 -7.58 9.46
N SER A 665 -9.44 -7.69 8.12
CA SER A 665 -8.34 -8.20 7.29
C SER A 665 -7.80 -9.54 7.80
N ALA A 666 -8.70 -10.37 8.34
CA ALA A 666 -8.39 -11.68 8.88
C ALA A 666 -8.45 -12.76 7.79
N SER A 667 -7.65 -13.80 7.96
CA SER A 667 -7.61 -14.95 7.06
C SER A 667 -7.79 -16.22 7.87
N LEU A 668 -8.96 -16.86 7.71
CA LEU A 668 -9.34 -18.10 8.39
C LEU A 668 -9.84 -19.13 7.37
N PRO A 669 -9.58 -20.43 7.60
CA PRO A 669 -10.26 -21.50 6.88
C PRO A 669 -11.76 -21.48 7.16
N VAL A 670 -12.56 -21.39 6.11
CA VAL A 670 -14.02 -21.46 6.17
C VAL A 670 -14.43 -22.93 6.33
N VAL A 671 -15.16 -23.23 7.39
CA VAL A 671 -15.68 -24.57 7.70
C VAL A 671 -17.12 -24.39 8.18
N TYR A 672 -18.11 -24.57 7.31
CA TYR A 672 -19.51 -24.60 7.75
C TYR A 672 -19.79 -25.91 8.49
N GLY A 673 -20.43 -25.81 9.66
CA GLY A 673 -20.67 -26.93 10.57
C GLY A 673 -19.81 -26.94 11.85
N ASP A 674 -18.85 -26.02 11.98
CA ASP A 674 -18.06 -25.85 13.23
C ASP A 674 -18.78 -25.00 14.29
N GLY A 675 -19.89 -24.34 13.91
CA GLY A 675 -20.76 -23.60 14.81
C GLY A 675 -20.11 -22.34 15.40
N ASP A 676 -20.26 -22.14 16.70
CA ASP A 676 -19.63 -21.04 17.45
C ASP A 676 -18.09 -21.09 17.48
N GLN A 677 -17.46 -22.18 17.02
CA GLN A 677 -16.00 -22.24 16.93
C GLN A 677 -15.44 -21.28 15.88
N ALA A 678 -16.18 -20.97 14.82
CA ALA A 678 -15.77 -19.99 13.82
C ALA A 678 -15.50 -18.62 14.45
N LEU A 679 -16.40 -18.15 15.32
CA LEU A 679 -16.24 -16.89 16.04
C LEU A 679 -15.03 -16.95 16.98
N GLY A 680 -14.85 -18.05 17.70
CA GLY A 680 -13.68 -18.26 18.56
C GLY A 680 -12.36 -18.18 17.80
N ARG A 681 -12.25 -18.83 16.63
CA ARG A 681 -11.07 -18.77 15.76
C ARG A 681 -10.78 -17.34 15.28
N LEU A 682 -11.82 -16.60 14.90
CA LEU A 682 -11.69 -15.20 14.49
C LEU A 682 -11.19 -14.32 15.63
N LEU A 683 -11.85 -14.36 16.79
CA LEU A 683 -11.47 -13.53 17.93
C LEU A 683 -10.08 -13.89 18.45
N ALA A 684 -9.67 -15.17 18.39
CA ALA A 684 -8.32 -15.61 18.70
C ALA A 684 -7.28 -15.01 17.75
N GLN A 685 -7.55 -14.99 16.44
CA GLN A 685 -6.65 -14.37 15.45
C GLN A 685 -6.57 -12.86 15.65
N ILE A 686 -7.70 -12.18 15.86
CA ILE A 686 -7.76 -10.74 16.13
C ILE A 686 -6.96 -10.43 17.41
N LEU A 687 -7.18 -11.18 18.50
CA LEU A 687 -6.50 -10.95 19.77
C LEU A 687 -4.98 -11.18 19.65
N THR A 688 -4.56 -12.24 18.96
CA THR A 688 -3.13 -12.55 18.74
C THR A 688 -2.43 -11.49 17.89
N SER A 689 -3.13 -10.95 16.89
CA SER A 689 -2.54 -9.98 15.94
C SER A 689 -2.55 -8.55 16.47
N SER A 690 -3.59 -8.15 17.22
CA SER A 690 -3.74 -6.79 17.75
C SER A 690 -3.20 -6.61 19.17
N GLY A 691 -3.21 -7.67 19.99
CA GLY A 691 -2.99 -7.58 21.43
C GLY A 691 -4.14 -6.88 22.19
N ASP A 692 -5.28 -6.60 21.54
CA ASP A 692 -6.39 -5.87 22.16
C ASP A 692 -7.24 -6.79 23.05
N ALA A 693 -6.85 -6.90 24.32
CA ALA A 693 -7.58 -7.69 25.31
C ALA A 693 -8.98 -7.12 25.67
N SER A 694 -9.41 -5.97 25.14
CA SER A 694 -10.78 -5.47 25.32
C SER A 694 -11.85 -6.42 24.76
N ILE A 695 -11.49 -7.30 23.82
CA ILE A 695 -12.34 -8.36 23.28
C ILE A 695 -12.79 -9.33 24.38
N LEU A 696 -12.02 -9.47 25.46
CA LEU A 696 -12.34 -10.36 26.59
C LEU A 696 -13.41 -9.77 27.53
N ALA A 697 -13.70 -8.46 27.41
CA ALA A 697 -14.69 -7.76 28.24
C ALA A 697 -16.12 -7.98 27.69
N TRP A 698 -16.74 -9.08 28.08
CA TRP A 698 -18.11 -9.44 27.71
C TRP A 698 -18.78 -10.23 28.84
N THR A 699 -20.10 -10.37 28.83
CA THR A 699 -20.88 -11.15 29.81
C THR A 699 -21.69 -12.25 29.11
N GLY A 700 -22.04 -13.29 29.88
CA GLY A 700 -22.83 -14.43 29.38
C GLY A 700 -22.02 -15.71 29.22
N LYS A 701 -22.40 -16.54 28.24
CA LYS A 701 -21.85 -17.89 28.05
C LYS A 701 -20.57 -17.90 27.20
N SER A 702 -19.58 -18.64 27.66
CA SER A 702 -18.36 -18.92 26.90
C SER A 702 -18.61 -19.76 25.66
N GLY A 703 -17.80 -19.54 24.64
CA GLY A 703 -17.79 -20.35 23.41
C GLY A 703 -17.08 -21.68 23.61
N ARG A 704 -17.36 -22.63 22.72
CA ARG A 704 -16.70 -23.96 22.74
C ARG A 704 -15.21 -23.93 22.38
N PHE A 705 -14.74 -22.86 21.72
CA PHE A 705 -13.35 -22.72 21.31
C PHE A 705 -12.40 -22.41 22.48
N ASN A 706 -12.74 -21.44 23.34
CA ASN A 706 -11.97 -21.11 24.53
C ASN A 706 -12.87 -20.43 25.57
N SER A 707 -12.72 -20.73 26.86
CA SER A 707 -13.63 -20.20 27.88
C SER A 707 -13.60 -18.67 28.04
N CYS A 708 -12.50 -18.01 27.68
CA CYS A 708 -12.39 -16.55 27.72
C CYS A 708 -13.03 -15.85 26.52
N LEU A 709 -13.37 -16.56 25.45
CA LEU A 709 -14.02 -16.03 24.26
C LEU A 709 -15.53 -16.32 24.28
N PRO A 710 -16.37 -15.41 23.76
CA PRO A 710 -17.81 -15.62 23.74
C PRO A 710 -18.22 -16.62 22.67
N GLY A 711 -19.35 -17.30 22.90
CA GLY A 711 -19.93 -18.20 21.90
C GLY A 711 -20.77 -17.49 20.84
N ARG A 712 -21.17 -16.24 21.07
CA ARG A 712 -22.00 -15.44 20.15
C ARG A 712 -21.52 -14.01 20.11
N ILE A 713 -21.61 -13.36 18.96
CA ILE A 713 -21.18 -11.98 18.79
C ILE A 713 -22.11 -10.96 19.48
N CYS A 714 -23.36 -11.33 19.72
CA CYS A 714 -24.37 -10.46 20.35
C CYS A 714 -24.02 -10.00 21.78
N VAL A 715 -23.06 -10.66 22.45
CA VAL A 715 -22.54 -10.21 23.75
C VAL A 715 -21.87 -8.83 23.69
N PHE A 716 -21.49 -8.41 22.49
CA PHE A 716 -20.90 -7.09 22.24
C PHE A 716 -21.95 -6.00 21.98
N SER A 717 -23.26 -6.31 22.05
CA SER A 717 -24.38 -5.37 21.78
C SER A 717 -24.65 -4.37 22.89
N GLN A 718 -24.14 -4.67 24.08
CA GLN A 718 -23.89 -3.65 25.07
C GLN A 718 -22.65 -2.92 24.58
N LEU A 719 -22.83 -1.65 24.19
CA LEU A 719 -21.73 -0.67 24.16
C LEU A 719 -20.89 -0.97 25.40
N PRO A 720 -19.54 -0.93 25.35
CA PRO A 720 -18.79 -0.99 26.59
C PRO A 720 -19.48 -0.01 27.54
N ILE A 721 -19.99 -0.52 28.66
CA ILE A 721 -20.47 0.31 29.75
C ILE A 721 -19.22 1.02 30.19
N SER A 722 -18.86 2.12 29.53
CA SER A 722 -17.87 3.08 29.99
C SER A 722 -16.71 2.40 30.71
N HIS A 723 -16.18 1.31 30.14
CA HIS A 723 -15.31 0.43 30.90
C HIS A 723 -14.01 1.17 31.03
N ILE A 724 -13.81 1.64 32.27
CA ILE A 724 -12.91 2.69 32.73
C ILE A 724 -13.64 4.05 32.69
N PRO A 725 -13.87 4.75 33.84
CA PRO A 725 -14.27 6.16 33.80
C PRO A 725 -13.40 6.90 32.79
N PRO A 726 -13.96 7.82 31.97
CA PRO A 726 -13.31 8.33 30.75
C PRO A 726 -11.83 8.43 31.01
N HIS A 727 -11.03 7.59 30.31
CA HIS A 727 -9.62 7.37 30.63
C HIS A 727 -9.05 8.67 31.13
N MET A 728 -8.60 8.71 32.39
CA MET A 728 -8.22 9.95 33.03
C MET A 728 -7.32 10.72 32.07
N ARG A 729 -7.74 11.92 31.67
CA ARG A 729 -7.17 12.68 30.55
C ARG A 729 -6.99 14.14 30.93
N GLY A 730 -6.20 14.84 30.12
CA GLY A 730 -5.99 16.28 30.25
C GLY A 730 -5.58 16.69 31.66
N ALA A 731 -6.27 17.68 32.21
CA ALA A 731 -5.95 18.28 33.50
C ALA A 731 -6.11 17.29 34.68
N GLU A 732 -7.08 16.38 34.62
CA GLU A 732 -7.29 15.39 35.69
C GLU A 732 -6.11 14.42 35.78
N LEU A 733 -5.65 13.90 34.64
CA LEU A 733 -4.49 13.00 34.57
C LEU A 733 -3.23 13.69 35.07
N GLN A 734 -3.03 14.95 34.68
CA GLN A 734 -1.88 15.74 35.13
C GLN A 734 -1.90 15.94 36.64
N THR A 735 -3.08 16.21 37.21
CA THR A 735 -3.26 16.40 38.66
C THR A 735 -2.93 15.14 39.44
N VAL A 736 -3.46 13.99 39.03
CA VAL A 736 -3.19 12.70 39.68
C VAL A 736 -1.74 12.27 39.48
N THR A 737 -1.18 12.46 38.28
CA THR A 737 0.24 12.20 37.98
C THR A 737 1.16 13.03 38.89
N ALA A 738 0.85 14.31 39.11
CA ALA A 738 1.60 15.19 40.00
C ALA A 738 1.50 14.78 41.48
N SER A 739 0.35 14.24 41.89
CA SER A 739 0.17 13.66 43.23
C SER A 739 1.01 12.39 43.40
N LEU A 740 0.87 11.43 42.47
CA LEU A 740 1.61 10.17 42.49
C LEU A 740 3.14 10.37 42.46
N ARG A 741 3.61 11.39 41.74
CA ARG A 741 5.04 11.78 41.70
C ARG A 741 5.60 12.14 43.08
N LYS A 742 4.78 12.64 44.00
CA LYS A 742 5.20 13.00 45.37
C LYS A 742 5.21 11.80 46.32
N THR A 743 4.36 10.80 46.05
CA THR A 743 4.09 9.69 46.97
C THR A 743 4.89 8.44 46.62
N LEU A 744 5.11 8.17 45.33
CA LEU A 744 5.71 6.93 44.86
C LEU A 744 7.21 7.06 44.59
N ASN A 745 7.96 6.01 44.90
CA ASN A 745 9.40 5.93 44.61
C ASN A 745 9.63 5.71 43.10
N VAL A 746 10.46 6.56 42.50
CA VAL A 746 10.86 6.53 41.08
C VAL A 746 11.31 5.13 40.65
N THR A 747 12.13 4.45 41.45
CA THR A 747 12.68 3.13 41.13
C THR A 747 11.59 2.07 41.04
N SER A 748 10.64 2.06 42.00
CA SER A 748 9.52 1.10 42.00
C SER A 748 8.55 1.37 40.84
N VAL A 749 8.31 2.65 40.51
CA VAL A 749 7.45 3.08 39.39
C VAL A 749 8.03 2.62 38.06
N VAL A 750 9.33 2.86 37.82
CA VAL A 750 9.99 2.45 36.57
C VAL A 750 10.09 0.93 36.49
N LYS A 751 10.44 0.24 37.58
CA LYS A 751 10.47 -1.23 37.62
C LYS A 751 9.12 -1.86 37.27
N PHE A 752 8.02 -1.31 37.80
CA PHE A 752 6.67 -1.76 37.48
C PHE A 752 6.33 -1.55 36.00
N TYR A 753 6.64 -0.36 35.47
CA TYR A 753 6.44 -0.03 34.06
C TYR A 753 7.22 -0.96 33.14
N ASP A 754 8.50 -1.20 33.43
CA ASP A 754 9.37 -2.05 32.62
C ASP A 754 8.83 -3.48 32.59
N ARG A 755 8.45 -4.01 33.77
CA ARG A 755 7.88 -5.35 33.87
C ARG A 755 6.60 -5.52 33.07
N LEU A 756 5.74 -4.51 33.03
CA LEU A 756 4.51 -4.53 32.24
C LEU A 756 4.77 -4.35 30.74
N SER A 757 5.76 -3.52 30.37
CA SER A 757 6.13 -3.28 28.97
C SER A 757 6.75 -4.51 28.28
N GLU A 758 7.34 -5.42 29.06
CA GLU A 758 7.90 -6.70 28.59
C GLU A 758 6.86 -7.82 28.46
N LEU A 759 5.60 -7.59 28.86
CA LEU A 759 4.58 -8.64 28.81
C LEU A 759 4.21 -8.99 27.35
N PRO A 760 4.14 -10.29 27.02
CA PRO A 760 3.74 -10.71 25.69
C PRO A 760 2.27 -10.40 25.43
N VAL A 761 1.93 -10.13 24.17
CA VAL A 761 0.53 -10.08 23.71
C VAL A 761 -0.15 -11.45 23.93
N PRO A 762 -1.46 -11.49 24.18
CA PRO A 762 -2.15 -12.76 24.32
C PRO A 762 -2.02 -13.59 23.05
N SER A 763 -1.69 -14.87 23.19
CA SER A 763 -1.42 -15.75 22.05
C SER A 763 -2.14 -17.08 22.20
N PHE A 764 -2.51 -17.71 21.09
CA PHE A 764 -3.16 -19.01 21.09
C PHE A 764 -2.26 -20.11 20.56
N ALA A 765 -2.27 -21.25 21.25
CA ALA A 765 -1.80 -22.54 20.74
C ALA A 765 -3.02 -23.47 20.64
N SER A 766 -3.57 -23.60 19.44
CA SER A 766 -4.88 -24.22 19.21
C SER A 766 -5.98 -23.53 20.04
N ILE A 767 -6.57 -24.22 21.02
CA ILE A 767 -7.60 -23.67 21.91
C ILE A 767 -7.04 -23.06 23.20
N ARG A 768 -5.74 -23.23 23.50
CA ARG A 768 -5.11 -22.71 24.73
C ARG A 768 -4.66 -21.28 24.52
N MET A 769 -5.14 -20.36 25.36
CA MET A 769 -4.72 -18.96 25.39
C MET A 769 -3.64 -18.74 26.45
N LYS A 770 -2.50 -18.17 26.07
CA LYS A 770 -1.56 -17.57 27.01
C LYS A 770 -1.96 -16.13 27.25
N LEU A 771 -2.34 -15.81 28.48
CA LEU A 771 -2.81 -14.48 28.88
C LEU A 771 -1.86 -13.85 29.90
N ALA A 772 -1.15 -12.81 29.48
CA ALA A 772 -0.44 -11.93 30.39
C ALA A 772 -1.44 -11.05 31.15
N CYS A 773 -1.32 -11.00 32.47
CA CYS A 773 -2.32 -10.36 33.32
C CYS A 773 -1.81 -10.06 34.74
N ILE A 774 -2.60 -9.28 35.47
CA ILE A 774 -2.44 -9.07 36.92
C ILE A 774 -3.50 -9.90 37.63
N THR A 775 -3.08 -10.74 38.57
CA THR A 775 -3.96 -11.69 39.28
C THR A 775 -4.25 -11.25 40.71
N PHE A 776 -5.49 -11.40 41.15
CA PHE A 776 -5.95 -11.09 42.49
C PHE A 776 -6.69 -12.30 43.07
N LYS A 777 -6.04 -13.03 43.98
CA LYS A 777 -6.64 -14.20 44.62
C LYS A 777 -7.79 -13.78 45.53
N LEU A 778 -8.93 -14.45 45.40
CA LEU A 778 -10.08 -14.22 46.27
C LEU A 778 -9.92 -14.99 47.58
N GLY A 779 -10.22 -14.32 48.70
CA GLY A 779 -10.44 -14.97 49.99
C GLY A 779 -11.75 -15.77 50.05
N PRO A 780 -12.12 -16.30 51.22
CA PRO A 780 -13.36 -17.04 51.41
C PRO A 780 -14.59 -16.25 50.96
N LEU A 781 -15.48 -16.91 50.22
CA LEU A 781 -16.71 -16.30 49.70
C LEU A 781 -17.77 -16.22 50.82
N ALA A 782 -18.29 -15.02 51.06
CA ALA A 782 -19.51 -14.81 51.82
C ALA A 782 -20.69 -14.70 50.85
N VAL A 783 -21.72 -15.51 51.06
CA VAL A 783 -22.92 -15.54 50.21
C VAL A 783 -24.03 -14.71 50.84
N SER A 784 -24.60 -13.79 50.05
CA SER A 784 -25.82 -13.06 50.40
C SER A 784 -26.84 -13.21 49.27
N ARG A 785 -28.12 -13.40 49.62
CA ARG A 785 -29.20 -13.46 48.63
C ARG A 785 -29.84 -12.09 48.49
N ALA A 786 -29.91 -11.58 47.26
CA ALA A 786 -30.64 -10.37 46.91
C ALA A 786 -31.64 -10.70 45.79
N GLY A 787 -32.87 -11.05 46.15
CA GLY A 787 -33.90 -11.45 45.16
C GLY A 787 -33.59 -12.81 44.51
N SER A 788 -33.63 -12.87 43.17
CA SER A 788 -33.32 -14.07 42.38
C SER A 788 -31.82 -14.27 42.10
N GLU A 789 -30.98 -13.28 42.39
CA GLU A 789 -29.53 -13.32 42.15
C GLU A 789 -28.77 -13.60 43.45
N GLN A 790 -27.71 -14.41 43.35
CA GLN A 790 -26.77 -14.62 44.45
C GLN A 790 -25.64 -13.58 44.35
N VAL A 791 -25.40 -12.88 45.46
CA VAL A 791 -24.33 -11.89 45.57
C VAL A 791 -23.24 -12.47 46.45
N PHE A 792 -22.08 -12.71 45.85
CA PHE A 792 -20.89 -13.21 46.52
C PHE A 792 -19.96 -12.06 46.88
N ARG A 793 -19.50 -12.02 48.12
CA ARG A 793 -18.52 -11.05 48.60
C ARG A 793 -17.23 -11.78 48.95
N ALA A 794 -16.11 -11.30 48.42
CA ALA A 794 -14.79 -11.81 48.75
C ALA A 794 -13.85 -10.66 49.08
N GLN A 795 -12.94 -10.90 50.03
CA GLN A 795 -11.88 -9.94 50.34
C GLN A 795 -10.63 -10.27 49.55
N THR A 796 -9.93 -9.23 49.10
CA THR A 796 -8.64 -9.30 48.41
C THR A 796 -7.68 -8.29 49.05
N THR A 797 -6.38 -8.58 49.01
CA THR A 797 -5.35 -7.70 49.59
C THR A 797 -5.20 -6.38 48.85
N ALA A 798 -5.40 -6.35 47.52
CA ALA A 798 -5.18 -5.18 46.68
C ALA A 798 -6.46 -4.45 46.22
N LEU A 799 -7.63 -5.13 46.20
CA LEU A 799 -8.90 -4.54 45.73
C LEU A 799 -9.91 -4.31 46.86
N GLY A 800 -9.62 -4.75 48.09
CA GLY A 800 -10.57 -4.71 49.19
C GLY A 800 -11.69 -5.73 49.04
N ILE A 801 -12.93 -5.33 49.36
CA ILE A 801 -14.13 -6.18 49.25
C ILE A 801 -14.66 -6.09 47.82
N VAL A 802 -14.71 -7.22 47.14
CA VAL A 802 -15.27 -7.35 45.78
C VAL A 802 -16.63 -8.03 45.86
N GLU A 803 -17.61 -7.46 45.14
CA GLU A 803 -18.93 -8.08 44.95
C GLU A 803 -19.03 -8.71 43.56
N ILE A 804 -19.51 -9.96 43.51
CA ILE A 804 -19.72 -10.71 42.27
C ILE A 804 -21.19 -11.14 42.24
N ARG A 805 -21.91 -10.79 41.16
CA ARG A 805 -23.32 -11.14 40.96
C ARG A 805 -23.43 -12.16 39.83
N THR A 806 -23.89 -13.36 40.16
CA THR A 806 -24.05 -14.44 39.19
C THR A 806 -25.12 -15.42 39.64
N ALA A 807 -25.75 -16.08 38.66
CA ALA A 807 -26.66 -17.20 38.91
C ALA A 807 -25.92 -18.51 39.22
N GLU A 808 -24.64 -18.62 38.84
CA GLU A 808 -23.81 -19.79 39.14
C GLU A 808 -23.43 -19.85 40.62
N ASP A 809 -23.49 -21.03 41.21
CA ASP A 809 -22.99 -21.24 42.57
C ASP A 809 -21.46 -21.21 42.56
N LEU A 810 -20.86 -20.11 43.00
CA LEU A 810 -19.41 -19.96 43.08
C LEU A 810 -18.77 -20.78 44.21
N THR A 811 -19.55 -21.28 45.17
CA THR A 811 -19.02 -22.07 46.31
C THR A 811 -18.54 -23.46 45.91
N GLN A 812 -18.90 -23.94 44.72
CA GLN A 812 -18.44 -25.24 44.19
C GLN A 812 -16.94 -25.27 43.84
N TRP A 813 -16.30 -24.10 43.71
CA TRP A 813 -14.91 -23.94 43.29
C TRP A 813 -13.99 -23.75 44.50
N ASP A 814 -12.90 -24.53 44.56
CA ASP A 814 -11.97 -24.49 45.70
C ASP A 814 -11.11 -23.22 45.72
N SER A 815 -10.87 -22.62 44.55
CA SER A 815 -10.02 -21.45 44.38
C SER A 815 -10.53 -20.59 43.24
N LEU A 816 -10.62 -19.28 43.49
CA LEU A 816 -11.03 -18.30 42.49
C LEU A 816 -10.03 -17.16 42.44
N THR A 817 -9.75 -16.69 41.23
CA THR A 817 -8.80 -15.61 40.97
C THR A 817 -9.45 -14.59 40.04
N LEU A 818 -9.47 -13.33 40.44
CA LEU A 818 -9.78 -12.23 39.55
C LEU A 818 -8.56 -11.88 38.72
N VAL A 819 -8.78 -11.60 37.45
CA VAL A 819 -7.71 -11.37 36.49
C VAL A 819 -8.00 -10.09 35.75
N HIS A 820 -7.04 -9.18 35.73
CA HIS A 820 -7.03 -8.02 34.84
C HIS A 820 -6.14 -8.34 33.63
N PRO A 821 -6.71 -8.62 32.45
CA PRO A 821 -5.94 -8.80 31.23
C PRO A 821 -5.05 -7.60 30.96
N TRP A 822 -3.84 -7.85 30.46
CA TRP A 822 -2.98 -6.76 30.02
C TRP A 822 -3.53 -6.08 28.76
N ILE A 823 -3.68 -4.75 28.79
CA ILE A 823 -4.28 -3.96 27.70
C ILE A 823 -3.30 -2.85 27.27
N ASN A 824 -2.84 -2.91 26.02
CA ASN A 824 -1.86 -1.96 25.46
C ASN A 824 -2.36 -0.50 25.38
N PHE A 825 -3.67 -0.27 25.41
CA PHE A 825 -4.26 1.08 25.39
C PHE A 825 -3.93 1.90 26.66
N LEU A 826 -3.52 1.25 27.77
CA LEU A 826 -3.13 1.94 29.01
C LEU A 826 -1.90 2.84 28.84
N PHE A 827 -1.10 2.69 27.78
CA PHE A 827 -0.02 3.62 27.42
C PHE A 827 -0.51 4.94 26.80
N GLY A 828 -1.82 5.12 26.56
CA GLY A 828 -2.38 6.37 26.04
C GLY A 828 -2.26 6.55 24.52
N ARG A 829 -2.13 5.45 23.77
CA ARG A 829 -2.23 5.50 22.30
C ARG A 829 -3.67 5.80 21.90
N ARG A 830 -3.85 6.71 20.94
CA ARG A 830 -5.14 7.28 20.51
C ARG A 830 -6.13 6.18 20.08
N SER A 831 -7.37 6.25 20.57
CA SER A 831 -8.52 5.76 19.81
C SER A 831 -8.85 6.86 18.80
N VAL A 832 -8.74 6.54 17.51
CA VAL A 832 -9.14 7.45 16.44
C VAL A 832 -10.66 7.38 16.36
N GLY A 833 -11.35 8.32 17.03
CA GLY A 833 -12.82 8.34 17.07
C GLY A 833 -13.43 9.35 18.04
N GLU A 834 -12.73 9.75 19.09
CA GLU A 834 -13.24 10.79 20.01
C GLU A 834 -12.92 12.19 19.46
N THR A 835 -13.83 12.75 18.67
CA THR A 835 -13.86 14.20 18.45
C THR A 835 -14.27 14.91 19.72
N LYS A 836 -13.60 16.05 19.99
CA LYS A 836 -13.93 17.06 20.99
C LYS A 836 -15.45 17.14 21.26
N GLU A 837 -15.89 16.71 22.44
CA GLU A 837 -16.96 17.42 23.12
C GLU A 837 -16.35 18.73 23.63
N GLU A 838 -16.26 19.73 22.77
CA GLU A 838 -16.18 21.12 23.19
C GLU A 838 -17.60 21.67 23.05
N THR A 839 -18.19 21.97 24.20
CA THR A 839 -19.40 22.76 24.36
C THR A 839 -19.37 24.00 23.49
N ASP A 840 -20.50 24.28 22.84
CA ASP A 840 -20.81 25.52 22.14
C ASP A 840 -20.28 26.76 22.86
N ASP A 841 -19.32 27.44 22.24
CA ASP A 841 -19.29 28.91 22.22
C ASP A 841 -18.64 29.35 20.91
N GLU A 842 -19.47 29.93 20.04
CA GLU A 842 -19.04 30.60 18.82
C GLU A 842 -18.06 31.72 19.15
N THR A 843 -17.06 31.92 18.28
CA THR A 843 -16.07 33.02 18.23
C THR A 843 -14.72 32.79 18.91
N SER A 844 -13.83 32.06 18.24
CA SER A 844 -12.43 32.50 18.05
C SER A 844 -11.70 31.65 17.03
N SER A 845 -11.01 32.31 16.10
CA SER A 845 -10.10 31.70 15.14
C SER A 845 -8.81 31.29 15.86
N GLU A 846 -8.55 30.01 16.09
CA GLU A 846 -7.21 29.58 16.53
C GLU A 846 -6.68 28.34 15.80
N ARG A 847 -5.46 28.56 15.30
CA ARG A 847 -4.51 27.74 14.55
C ARG A 847 -4.40 26.29 15.03
N GLU A 848 -4.28 25.37 14.06
CA GLU A 848 -3.69 24.06 14.29
C GLU A 848 -2.29 24.19 14.92
N PRO A 849 -1.96 23.45 16.00
CA PRO A 849 -0.62 23.49 16.56
C PRO A 849 0.36 22.72 15.67
N SER A 850 1.31 23.45 15.11
CA SER A 850 2.33 23.02 14.14
C SER A 850 3.57 22.34 14.75
N SER A 851 3.42 21.57 15.84
CA SER A 851 4.54 20.81 16.40
C SER A 851 4.08 19.54 17.15
N PRO A 852 4.74 18.38 16.94
CA PRO A 852 4.51 17.23 17.81
C PRO A 852 4.86 17.59 19.27
N PRO A 853 4.11 17.10 20.26
CA PRO A 853 4.43 17.34 21.66
C PRO A 853 5.84 16.79 21.98
N PRO A 854 6.59 17.43 22.89
CA PRO A 854 7.93 16.98 23.27
C PRO A 854 7.89 15.52 23.77
N PRO A 855 8.98 14.74 23.58
CA PRO A 855 9.04 13.36 24.04
C PRO A 855 8.80 13.30 25.55
N MET A 856 7.77 12.56 25.95
CA MET A 856 7.37 12.41 27.35
C MET A 856 8.45 11.64 28.11
N ASP A 857 8.86 12.11 29.28
CA ASP A 857 9.83 11.38 30.10
C ASP A 857 9.25 10.04 30.58
N ARG A 858 10.09 8.99 30.64
CA ARG A 858 9.70 7.61 30.95
C ARG A 858 9.02 7.48 32.31
N HIS A 859 9.42 8.28 33.28
CA HIS A 859 8.84 8.29 34.62
C HIS A 859 7.40 8.85 34.61
N THR A 860 7.14 9.88 33.82
CA THR A 860 5.80 10.46 33.60
C THR A 860 4.90 9.46 32.92
N ALA A 861 5.39 8.78 31.88
CA ALA A 861 4.63 7.72 31.21
C ALA A 861 4.26 6.59 32.19
N ALA A 862 5.18 6.20 33.06
CA ALA A 862 4.95 5.20 34.11
C ALA A 862 3.91 5.65 35.15
N LEU A 863 3.99 6.89 35.61
CA LEU A 863 3.01 7.46 36.55
C LEU A 863 1.61 7.56 35.94
N GLN A 864 1.49 7.96 34.67
CA GLN A 864 0.22 8.00 33.95
C GLN A 864 -0.41 6.62 33.81
N LEU A 865 0.41 5.60 33.55
CA LEU A 865 -0.04 4.20 33.48
C LEU A 865 -0.56 3.71 34.83
N ILE A 866 0.13 4.02 35.94
CA ILE A 866 -0.34 3.70 37.30
C ILE A 866 -1.65 4.42 37.62
N ALA A 867 -1.76 5.70 37.25
CA ALA A 867 -2.99 6.48 37.44
C ALA A 867 -4.18 5.81 36.74
N ARG A 868 -3.99 5.31 35.51
CA ARG A 868 -5.02 4.58 34.76
C ARG A 868 -5.36 3.21 35.38
N LEU A 869 -4.36 2.47 35.85
CA LEU A 869 -4.59 1.19 36.54
C LEU A 869 -5.34 1.33 37.87
N ARG A 870 -5.28 2.50 38.51
CA ARG A 870 -6.05 2.83 39.72
C ARG A 870 -7.48 3.27 39.45
N GLN A 871 -7.89 3.43 38.18
CA GLN A 871 -9.29 3.61 37.82
C GLN A 871 -10.04 2.27 37.91
N PRO A 872 -11.36 2.28 38.16
CA PRO A 872 -12.19 1.08 38.05
C PRO A 872 -12.04 0.39 36.69
N PHE A 873 -11.86 -0.94 36.69
CA PHE A 873 -11.71 -1.75 35.49
C PHE A 873 -12.51 -3.05 35.56
N GLY A 874 -12.80 -3.64 34.40
CA GLY A 874 -13.43 -4.96 34.28
C GLY A 874 -12.44 -6.09 34.55
N ALA A 875 -12.81 -7.03 35.42
CA ALA A 875 -12.03 -8.21 35.76
C ALA A 875 -12.69 -9.50 35.25
N LEU A 876 -11.86 -10.47 34.85
CA LEU A 876 -12.27 -11.83 34.54
C LEU A 876 -12.21 -12.69 35.81
N LEU A 877 -13.18 -13.56 36.01
CA LEU A 877 -13.15 -14.56 37.09
C LEU A 877 -12.65 -15.90 36.55
N LEU A 878 -11.50 -16.36 37.02
CA LEU A 878 -10.89 -17.62 36.62
C LEU A 878 -10.80 -18.61 37.80
N THR A 879 -10.88 -19.90 37.47
CA THR A 879 -10.68 -21.02 38.39
C THR A 879 -9.62 -21.97 37.80
N PRO A 880 -8.71 -22.55 38.62
CA PRO A 880 -7.82 -23.60 38.14
C PRO A 880 -8.62 -24.86 37.79
N MET A 881 -8.22 -25.56 36.72
CA MET A 881 -8.87 -26.81 36.34
C MET A 881 -8.52 -27.93 37.35
N ARG A 882 -9.53 -28.75 37.72
CA ARG A 882 -9.32 -29.94 38.55
C ARG A 882 -8.84 -31.12 37.68
N GLN A 883 -7.90 -31.92 38.20
CA GLN A 883 -7.34 -33.18 37.63
C GLN A 883 -6.51 -33.04 36.34
N ASP A 884 -5.24 -33.50 36.38
CA ASP A 884 -4.23 -33.76 35.33
C ASP A 884 -4.00 -32.74 34.19
N VAL A 885 -4.80 -31.68 34.09
CA VAL A 885 -4.71 -30.64 33.09
C VAL A 885 -4.28 -29.34 33.76
N VAL A 886 -3.02 -28.96 33.53
CA VAL A 886 -2.50 -27.66 33.97
C VAL A 886 -3.17 -26.55 33.15
N GLY A 887 -3.90 -25.65 33.83
CA GLY A 887 -4.54 -24.49 33.21
C GLY A 887 -5.65 -23.86 34.07
N TYR A 888 -6.16 -22.73 33.59
CA TYR A 888 -7.29 -22.00 34.13
C TYR A 888 -8.50 -22.08 33.19
N ARG A 889 -9.69 -21.89 33.74
CA ARG A 889 -10.93 -21.74 32.98
C ARG A 889 -11.67 -20.49 33.48
N ARG A 890 -12.26 -19.73 32.56
CA ARG A 890 -13.17 -18.64 32.90
C ARG A 890 -14.49 -19.18 33.46
N VAL A 891 -14.89 -18.62 34.59
CA VAL A 891 -16.22 -18.81 35.16
C VAL A 891 -17.14 -17.77 34.52
N ALA A 892 -18.28 -18.23 33.98
CA ALA A 892 -19.23 -17.33 33.34
C ALA A 892 -19.87 -16.41 34.37
N SER A 893 -20.11 -15.16 33.98
CA SER A 893 -20.82 -14.18 34.80
C SER A 893 -21.84 -13.48 33.93
N GLU A 894 -23.05 -13.34 34.45
CA GLU A 894 -24.13 -12.59 33.80
C GLU A 894 -23.96 -11.07 33.96
N SER A 895 -23.13 -10.66 34.92
CA SER A 895 -22.78 -9.26 35.18
C SER A 895 -21.29 -8.98 35.02
N LEU A 896 -20.95 -7.73 34.72
CA LEU A 896 -19.56 -7.27 34.68
C LEU A 896 -19.01 -7.14 36.09
N ILE A 897 -17.83 -7.73 36.32
CA ILE A 897 -17.11 -7.61 37.58
C ILE A 897 -16.22 -6.38 37.48
N ILE A 898 -16.61 -5.29 38.15
CA ILE A 898 -15.85 -4.04 38.18
C ILE A 898 -15.11 -3.96 39.52
N VAL A 899 -13.80 -3.75 39.45
CA VAL A 899 -12.93 -3.63 40.63
C VAL A 899 -11.98 -2.45 40.48
N GLN A 900 -11.40 -2.01 41.59
CA GLN A 900 -10.47 -0.90 41.63
C GLN A 900 -9.32 -1.22 42.59
N VAL A 901 -8.09 -0.92 42.20
CA VAL A 901 -6.93 -1.06 43.10
C VAL A 901 -7.00 0.01 44.18
N GLN A 902 -6.80 -0.38 45.44
CA GLN A 902 -6.79 0.56 46.56
C GLN A 902 -5.59 1.53 46.46
N GLU A 903 -5.78 2.78 46.88
CA GLU A 903 -4.72 3.80 46.80
C GLU A 903 -3.47 3.44 47.62
N ASP A 904 -3.66 2.69 48.71
CA ASP A 904 -2.61 2.29 49.64
C ASP A 904 -1.91 0.98 49.23
N THR A 905 -2.32 0.32 48.14
CA THR A 905 -1.68 -0.92 47.69
C THR A 905 -0.24 -0.65 47.23
N PRO A 906 0.77 -1.33 47.81
CA PRO A 906 2.16 -1.23 47.37
C PRO A 906 2.35 -1.67 45.91
N LEU A 907 3.19 -0.95 45.16
CA LEU A 907 3.52 -1.33 43.78
C LEU A 907 4.21 -2.70 43.69
N ASP A 908 5.04 -3.05 44.67
CA ASP A 908 5.74 -4.34 44.69
C ASP A 908 4.74 -5.52 44.79
N ASP A 909 3.64 -5.37 45.53
CA ASP A 909 2.57 -6.38 45.58
C ASP A 909 1.89 -6.55 44.21
N LEU A 910 1.72 -5.46 43.45
CA LEU A 910 1.19 -5.53 42.09
C LEU A 910 2.19 -6.19 41.13
N ILE A 911 3.49 -5.91 41.26
CA ILE A 911 4.55 -6.57 40.49
C ILE A 911 4.50 -8.08 40.73
N ASP A 912 4.39 -8.50 41.99
CA ASP A 912 4.34 -9.90 42.39
C ASP A 912 3.06 -10.60 41.93
N ASN A 913 2.02 -9.85 41.55
CA ASN A 913 0.78 -10.38 41.00
C ASN A 913 0.77 -10.50 39.46
N ILE A 914 1.83 -10.06 38.77
CA ILE A 914 1.94 -10.22 37.31
C ILE A 914 2.20 -11.69 36.97
N ARG A 915 1.36 -12.28 36.13
CA ARG A 915 1.43 -13.69 35.71
C ARG A 915 1.12 -13.84 34.22
N ILE A 916 1.57 -14.97 33.66
CA ILE A 916 1.12 -15.47 32.36
C ILE A 916 0.34 -16.74 32.66
N LEU A 917 -0.95 -16.74 32.37
CA LEU A 917 -1.85 -17.86 32.63
C LEU A 917 -2.17 -18.60 31.33
N ASP A 918 -2.16 -19.93 31.38
CA ASP A 918 -2.73 -20.77 30.32
C ASP A 918 -4.22 -20.95 30.58
N VAL A 919 -5.07 -20.38 29.73
CA VAL A 919 -6.53 -20.45 29.86
C VAL A 919 -7.12 -21.31 28.74
N LEU A 920 -7.96 -22.26 29.12
CA LEU A 920 -8.67 -23.20 28.24
C LEU A 920 -10.13 -22.78 28.06
#